data_AF-A0A7V9CAL1-F1
#
_entry.id   AF-A0A7V9CAL1-F1
#
_cell.length_a   1.000
_cell.length_b   1.000
_cell.length_c   1.000
_cell.angle_alpha   90.00
_cell.angle_beta   90.00
_cell.angle_gamma   90.00
#
_symmetry.space_group_name_H-M   'P 1'
#
loop_
_entity.id
_entity.type
_entity.pdbx_description
1 polymer ?
#
loop_
_entity_poly.entity_id
_entity_poly.type
_entity_poly.pdbx_seq_one_letter_code
_entity_poly.pdbx_strand_id
1 'polypeptide(L)'
;MGEGGEVRQPLDLDVEELAPALADYWDDVTTSFHDDDAHHLYVAPDDLRAALDARARLRLSSISGDQPHAFRAQSADSAARSLKDAEPELEKLVRSGYRTVVAWARRGEAERAAYNLVRVKASFLHGRRAPEDAGVSFAAASLREGFLSPGLKLAIVPEHRLLRRRRAEQQPAGPRTGAGALASFTDLRAGVAVVHEDHGVGRFTGFETKTVGGVTRDYLELEFRGGDRVFVPSDQLHKLSRYVGAEAGDPQLSKLGGKQWEQMKVRARRSAQALAGELINLYAERRRRAGYAFPQDSDWQLDFERAFPYRETPDQLEAIEQVKADMEEARPMDRLICGDVGYGKTEVALRAAFKAAGDGKQVMFLVPTTVLAQQHFGTFTERLRDYPFTIEVASRFRSQKEVNAALTGFADGKVDILIGTHRLLSRDVRPKDLGLLIVDEEQRFGVKQKELLRQLRLRVDVLSLSATPIPRTLQMSLAGLRDISVIETPPEGRRPVKTYVGEYDEELVRGAIERERARAGQAFFLHNRVETIDETAERVRAICPKARVLVAHGQMDEGRLEGVMLEFLRGEADVLVCTTIVEEGLDIASANTLIVERADELGLAQAYQIRGRVGRSRERAFAYLLYPSAADLSADAAARLSTLSDYTELGSGFKIALRDLEIRGAGNLLGDEQSGHVAAVGFELYVAMLDEAVAELAGTAADEAPEPVRMDIPVDAYVPGDYVPYEAAKIEVHRRVAGAREVADLILLREELEDRFGPVPPELDNLIRLQDARIKLGRAGATAITFAGGRLSVSPIELDSAATKTLRDALPEAVYESGRSTVRIRVPDEPATRFPAVVAASEAILEAASEPAAAQS
;
A
#
# COMPACT_ATOMS: atom_id res chain seq x y z
N MET A 1 -46.73 1.47 0.43
CA MET A 1 -46.05 2.75 0.16
C MET A 1 -45.11 3.02 1.32
N GLY A 2 -43.84 2.70 1.15
CA GLY A 2 -42.78 2.97 2.12
C GLY A 2 -41.53 3.25 1.31
N GLU A 3 -41.20 4.54 1.16
CA GLU A 3 -40.05 5.01 0.41
C GLU A 3 -38.78 4.68 1.19
N GLY A 4 -38.00 3.72 0.68
CA GLY A 4 -36.61 3.52 1.07
C GLY A 4 -35.76 4.59 0.37
N GLY A 5 -35.34 5.60 1.13
CA GLY A 5 -34.38 6.59 0.64
C GLY A 5 -32.98 5.99 0.62
N GLU A 6 -32.44 5.77 -0.58
CA GLU A 6 -31.00 5.56 -0.80
C GLU A 6 -30.21 6.73 -0.21
N VAL A 7 -29.26 6.43 0.67
CA VAL A 7 -28.28 7.40 1.15
C VAL A 7 -27.28 7.64 0.03
N ARG A 8 -27.59 8.58 -0.87
CA ARG A 8 -26.62 9.14 -1.80
C ARG A 8 -25.57 9.92 -1.01
N GLN A 9 -24.30 9.60 -1.23
CA GLN A 9 -23.18 10.42 -0.76
C GLN A 9 -23.37 11.86 -1.26
N PRO A 10 -23.14 12.88 -0.43
CA PRO A 10 -23.13 14.25 -0.92
C PRO A 10 -21.88 14.45 -1.79
N LEU A 11 -22.08 14.75 -3.06
CA LEU A 11 -21.06 15.33 -3.93
C LEU A 11 -20.78 16.74 -3.42
N ASP A 12 -19.65 16.93 -2.74
CA ASP A 12 -19.05 18.25 -2.50
C ASP A 12 -18.51 18.74 -3.85
N LEU A 13 -19.38 19.32 -4.69
CA LEU A 13 -18.97 20.03 -5.90
C LEU A 13 -19.20 21.51 -5.66
N ASP A 14 -18.11 22.26 -5.56
CA ASP A 14 -18.15 23.72 -5.62
C ASP A 14 -18.69 24.12 -7.01
N VAL A 15 -19.53 25.15 -7.07
CA VAL A 15 -20.20 25.55 -8.34
C VAL A 15 -19.18 25.93 -9.43
N GLU A 16 -17.98 26.35 -9.04
CA GLU A 16 -16.87 26.66 -9.95
C GLU A 16 -16.17 25.41 -10.50
N GLU A 17 -16.19 24.27 -9.80
CA GLU A 17 -15.64 23.01 -10.31
C GLU A 17 -16.61 22.29 -11.25
N LEU A 18 -17.91 22.57 -11.10
CA LEU A 18 -18.95 21.95 -11.92
C LEU A 18 -18.79 22.30 -13.41
N ALA A 19 -18.50 23.56 -13.73
CA ALA A 19 -18.38 24.02 -15.11
C ALA A 19 -17.21 23.35 -15.87
N PRO A 20 -15.98 23.31 -15.33
CA PRO A 20 -14.88 22.52 -15.86
C PRO A 20 -15.16 21.01 -15.87
N ALA A 21 -15.77 20.45 -14.82
CA ALA A 21 -16.06 19.02 -14.76
C ALA A 21 -17.07 18.58 -15.83
N LEU A 22 -18.08 19.41 -16.11
CA LEU A 22 -19.06 19.15 -17.17
C LEU A 22 -18.43 19.28 -18.56
N ALA A 23 -17.52 20.25 -18.77
CA ALA A 23 -16.78 20.37 -20.02
C ALA A 23 -15.85 19.16 -20.22
N ASP A 24 -15.06 18.80 -19.19
CA ASP A 24 -14.21 17.61 -19.19
C ASP A 24 -15.01 16.33 -19.51
N TYR A 25 -16.20 16.18 -18.93
CA TYR A 25 -17.06 15.03 -19.18
C TYR A 25 -17.67 15.04 -20.58
N TRP A 26 -18.05 16.21 -21.09
CA TRP A 26 -18.57 16.33 -22.45
C TRP A 26 -17.50 15.96 -23.49
N ASP A 27 -16.29 16.47 -23.30
CA ASP A 27 -15.13 16.13 -24.14
C ASP A 27 -14.81 14.63 -24.07
N ASP A 28 -14.98 14.00 -22.91
CA ASP A 28 -14.82 12.57 -22.73
C ASP A 28 -15.87 11.75 -23.51
N VAL A 29 -17.12 12.21 -23.53
CA VAL A 29 -18.21 11.55 -24.25
C VAL A 29 -18.03 11.69 -25.76
N THR A 30 -17.76 12.89 -26.27
CA THR A 30 -17.53 13.15 -27.70
C THR A 30 -16.23 12.53 -28.23
N THR A 31 -15.31 12.18 -27.33
CA THR A 31 -14.12 11.38 -27.68
C THR A 31 -14.42 9.88 -27.74
N SER A 32 -15.33 9.39 -26.90
CA SER A 32 -15.65 7.96 -26.78
C SER A 32 -16.73 7.50 -27.77
N PHE A 33 -17.61 8.40 -28.17
CA PHE A 33 -18.66 8.21 -29.17
C PHE A 33 -18.40 9.14 -30.35
N HIS A 34 -18.82 8.78 -31.57
CA HIS A 34 -18.85 9.76 -32.66
C HIS A 34 -19.73 10.96 -32.25
N ASP A 35 -19.32 12.17 -32.63
CA ASP A 35 -19.91 13.44 -32.16
C ASP A 35 -21.45 13.46 -32.30
N ASP A 36 -21.98 12.94 -33.41
CA ASP A 36 -23.42 12.83 -33.65
C ASP A 36 -24.15 11.93 -32.63
N ASP A 37 -23.55 10.80 -32.22
CA ASP A 37 -24.13 9.87 -31.26
C ASP A 37 -24.07 10.40 -29.82
N ALA A 38 -23.01 11.16 -29.50
CA ALA A 38 -22.84 11.82 -28.20
C ALA A 38 -24.01 12.79 -27.91
N HIS A 39 -24.41 13.57 -28.92
CA HIS A 39 -25.52 14.52 -28.83
C HIS A 39 -26.90 13.86 -28.67
N HIS A 40 -27.06 12.58 -29.03
CA HIS A 40 -28.31 11.84 -28.86
C HIS A 40 -28.50 11.28 -27.44
N LEU A 41 -27.41 10.92 -26.76
CA LEU A 41 -27.44 10.26 -25.45
C LEU A 41 -27.13 11.22 -24.29
N TYR A 42 -26.39 12.30 -24.56
CA TYR A 42 -25.90 13.23 -23.54
C TYR A 42 -26.31 14.67 -23.87
N VAL A 43 -26.45 15.48 -22.82
CA VAL A 43 -26.82 16.90 -22.93
C VAL A 43 -25.55 17.75 -22.89
N ALA A 44 -25.45 18.70 -23.82
CA ALA A 44 -24.32 19.61 -23.88
C ALA A 44 -24.20 20.43 -22.57
N PRO A 45 -22.97 20.74 -22.10
CA PRO A 45 -22.75 21.50 -20.87
C PRO A 45 -23.51 22.84 -20.83
N ASP A 46 -23.62 23.53 -21.96
CA ASP A 46 -24.30 24.82 -22.03
C ASP A 46 -25.82 24.70 -21.85
N ASP A 47 -26.44 23.65 -22.41
CA ASP A 47 -27.87 23.36 -22.19
C ASP A 47 -28.14 22.97 -20.74
N LEU A 48 -27.24 22.18 -20.14
CA LEU A 48 -27.34 21.80 -18.73
C LEU A 48 -27.18 23.02 -17.81
N ARG A 49 -26.22 23.91 -18.10
CA ARG A 49 -26.04 25.17 -17.37
C ARG A 49 -27.27 26.06 -17.49
N ALA A 50 -27.83 26.23 -18.70
CA ALA A 50 -29.05 27.00 -18.89
C ALA A 50 -30.24 26.43 -18.09
N ALA A 51 -30.37 25.09 -18.05
CA ALA A 51 -31.41 24.43 -17.26
C ALA A 51 -31.20 24.56 -15.75
N LEU A 52 -29.95 24.50 -15.27
CA LEU A 52 -29.59 24.73 -13.88
C LEU A 52 -29.83 26.20 -13.49
N ASP A 53 -29.47 27.15 -14.35
CA ASP A 53 -29.73 28.58 -14.16
C ASP A 53 -31.22 28.89 -14.04
N ALA A 54 -32.05 28.23 -14.84
CA ALA A 54 -33.50 28.41 -14.82
C ALA A 54 -34.19 27.78 -13.59
N ARG A 55 -33.59 26.76 -12.96
CA ARG A 55 -34.23 25.96 -11.89
C ARG A 55 -33.61 26.14 -10.51
N ALA A 56 -32.32 26.48 -10.43
CA ALA A 56 -31.60 26.60 -9.18
C ALA A 56 -32.07 27.86 -8.43
N ARG A 57 -32.64 27.65 -7.24
CA ARG A 57 -33.09 28.74 -6.35
C ARG A 57 -32.02 29.18 -5.35
N LEU A 58 -30.98 28.36 -5.17
CA LEU A 58 -29.90 28.58 -4.23
C LEU A 58 -28.60 28.00 -4.81
N ARG A 59 -27.51 28.76 -4.70
CA ARG A 59 -26.14 28.32 -5.05
C ARG A 59 -25.27 28.49 -3.81
N LEU A 60 -24.42 27.50 -3.57
CA LEU A 60 -23.41 27.54 -2.53
C LEU A 60 -22.06 27.71 -3.22
N SER A 61 -21.22 28.59 -2.70
CA SER A 61 -19.85 28.81 -3.18
C SER A 61 -18.94 29.01 -1.97
N SER A 62 -17.74 28.42 -2.02
CA SER A 62 -16.73 28.60 -0.96
C SER A 62 -15.96 29.94 -1.07
N ILE A 63 -16.03 30.63 -2.20
CA ILE A 63 -15.28 31.87 -2.47
C ILE A 63 -16.08 33.10 -2.04
N SER A 64 -15.47 33.97 -1.24
CA SER A 64 -16.08 35.23 -0.81
C SER A 64 -16.16 36.22 -1.98
N GLY A 65 -17.38 36.57 -2.39
CA GLY A 65 -17.68 37.58 -3.43
C GLY A 65 -18.79 38.55 -3.01
N ASP A 66 -19.29 39.36 -3.94
CA ASP A 66 -20.36 40.34 -3.72
C ASP A 66 -21.76 39.67 -3.73
N GLN A 67 -21.94 38.71 -2.83
CA GLN A 67 -23.15 37.89 -2.71
C GLN A 67 -24.14 38.50 -1.71
N PRO A 68 -25.47 38.38 -1.92
CA PRO A 68 -26.47 38.91 -1.00
C PRO A 68 -26.48 38.24 0.37
N HIS A 69 -25.99 36.99 0.45
CA HIS A 69 -25.87 36.23 1.69
C HIS A 69 -24.49 35.56 1.74
N ALA A 70 -23.74 35.80 2.82
CA ALA A 70 -22.44 35.19 3.04
C ALA A 70 -22.35 34.62 4.45
N PHE A 71 -21.88 33.37 4.55
CA PHE A 71 -21.63 32.71 5.82
C PHE A 71 -20.11 32.61 6.05
N ARG A 72 -19.59 33.40 6.99
CA ARG A 72 -18.17 33.34 7.36
C ARG A 72 -17.94 32.20 8.34
N ALA A 73 -17.12 31.24 7.94
CA ALA A 73 -16.66 30.13 8.75
C ALA A 73 -15.16 29.91 8.53
N GLN A 74 -14.47 29.47 9.56
CA GLN A 74 -13.07 29.05 9.53
C GLN A 74 -12.98 27.59 9.97
N SER A 75 -11.92 26.90 9.59
CA SER A 75 -11.68 25.53 10.06
C SER A 75 -11.65 25.49 11.60
N ALA A 76 -12.26 24.45 12.17
CA ALA A 76 -12.24 24.19 13.61
C ALA A 76 -11.09 23.26 13.98
N ASP A 77 -9.86 23.78 13.98
CA ASP A 77 -8.65 23.03 14.34
C ASP A 77 -8.27 23.24 15.81
N SER A 78 -8.02 22.15 16.53
CA SER A 78 -7.43 22.16 17.89
C SER A 78 -6.01 21.61 17.87
N ALA A 79 -5.13 22.18 18.70
CA ALA A 79 -3.78 21.65 18.91
C ALA A 79 -3.73 20.59 20.03
N ALA A 80 -4.86 20.33 20.69
CA ALA A 80 -4.94 19.45 21.84
C ALA A 80 -4.65 17.98 21.48
N ARG A 81 -3.85 17.32 22.33
CA ARG A 81 -3.45 15.91 22.15
C ARG A 81 -4.27 14.95 23.01
N SER A 82 -5.02 15.48 23.98
CA SER A 82 -5.88 14.73 24.89
C SER A 82 -7.14 15.54 25.24
N LEU A 83 -8.17 14.87 25.77
CA LEU A 83 -9.40 15.54 26.23
C LEU A 83 -9.11 16.59 27.31
N LYS A 84 -8.10 16.35 28.15
CA LYS A 84 -7.66 17.28 29.19
C LYS A 84 -7.03 18.55 28.61
N ASP A 85 -6.34 18.43 27.47
CA ASP A 85 -5.74 19.57 26.76
C ASP A 85 -6.79 20.33 25.92
N ALA A 86 -7.81 19.62 25.41
CA ALA A 86 -8.88 20.20 24.62
C ALA A 86 -9.89 20.97 25.48
N GLU A 87 -10.04 20.56 26.74
CA GLU A 87 -11.03 21.13 27.66
C GLU A 87 -10.89 22.64 27.90
N PRO A 88 -9.69 23.23 28.11
CA PRO A 88 -9.50 24.68 28.17
C PRO A 88 -9.92 25.42 26.88
N GLU A 89 -9.76 24.80 25.71
CA GLU A 89 -10.16 25.39 24.43
C GLU A 89 -11.68 25.40 24.29
N LEU A 90 -12.34 24.28 24.63
CA LEU A 90 -13.79 24.19 24.72
C LEU A 90 -14.36 25.20 25.73
N GLU A 91 -13.73 25.34 26.89
CA GLU A 91 -14.10 26.32 27.90
C GLU A 91 -13.99 27.76 27.38
N LYS A 92 -12.90 28.08 26.65
CA LYS A 92 -12.72 29.39 26.03
C LYS A 92 -13.80 29.69 24.99
N LEU A 93 -14.20 28.72 24.19
CA LEU A 93 -15.30 28.87 23.23
C LEU A 93 -16.63 29.16 23.93
N VAL A 94 -16.96 28.40 24.99
CA VAL A 94 -18.16 28.64 25.80
C VAL A 94 -18.14 30.03 26.44
N ARG A 95 -17.02 30.43 27.06
CA ARG A 95 -16.86 31.78 27.64
C ARG A 95 -16.97 32.90 26.60
N SER A 96 -16.63 32.61 25.36
CA SER A 96 -16.76 33.56 24.23
C SER A 96 -18.17 33.58 23.61
N GLY A 97 -19.11 32.86 24.22
CA GLY A 97 -20.53 32.79 23.83
C GLY A 97 -20.81 31.80 22.71
N TYR A 98 -19.90 30.88 22.39
CA TYR A 98 -20.12 29.91 21.31
C TYR A 98 -20.99 28.74 21.76
N ARG A 99 -21.88 28.35 20.87
CA ARG A 99 -22.61 27.08 20.88
C ARG A 99 -21.71 26.04 20.22
N THR A 100 -21.14 25.14 21.02
CA THR A 100 -20.11 24.22 20.57
C THR A 100 -20.67 22.81 20.46
N VAL A 101 -20.59 22.20 19.28
CA VAL A 101 -21.00 20.82 19.03
C VAL A 101 -19.77 19.99 18.71
N VAL A 102 -19.54 18.94 19.48
CA VAL A 102 -18.51 17.94 19.17
C VAL A 102 -19.18 16.71 18.56
N ALA A 103 -18.84 16.40 17.31
CA ALA A 103 -19.35 15.24 16.60
C ALA A 103 -18.47 14.02 16.87
N TRP A 104 -19.08 12.97 17.43
CA TRP A 104 -18.44 11.70 17.70
C TRP A 104 -19.03 10.62 16.80
N ALA A 105 -18.18 9.77 16.22
CA ALA A 105 -18.63 8.72 15.31
C ALA A 105 -19.57 7.74 16.01
N ARG A 106 -19.27 7.42 17.29
CA ARG A 106 -20.04 6.50 18.12
C ARG A 106 -20.48 7.16 19.42
N ARG A 107 -21.72 6.91 19.83
CA ARG A 107 -22.28 7.44 21.08
C ARG A 107 -21.48 7.01 22.33
N GLY A 108 -20.99 5.77 22.37
CA GLY A 108 -20.20 5.28 23.50
C GLY A 108 -18.84 5.98 23.68
N GLU A 109 -18.27 6.54 22.60
CA GLU A 109 -17.05 7.36 22.70
C GLU A 109 -17.37 8.75 23.26
N ALA A 110 -18.48 9.35 22.81
CA ALA A 110 -18.99 10.59 23.37
C ALA A 110 -19.32 10.47 24.88
N GLU A 111 -19.92 9.36 25.31
CA GLU A 111 -20.23 9.10 26.72
C GLU A 111 -18.97 8.98 27.58
N ARG A 112 -17.96 8.24 27.10
CA ARG A 112 -16.64 8.17 27.76
C ARG A 112 -15.95 9.53 27.83
N ALA A 113 -16.01 10.30 26.75
CA ALA A 113 -15.41 11.63 26.71
C ALA A 113 -16.11 12.60 27.67
N ALA A 114 -17.44 12.56 27.74
CA ALA A 114 -18.24 13.41 28.62
C ALA A 114 -17.93 13.15 30.10
N TYR A 115 -17.69 11.88 30.47
CA TYR A 115 -17.31 11.50 31.83
C TYR A 115 -15.91 12.03 32.23
N ASN A 116 -15.03 12.22 31.25
CA ASN A 116 -13.65 12.65 31.48
C ASN A 116 -13.45 14.17 31.45
N LEU A 117 -14.49 14.96 31.15
CA LEU A 117 -14.47 16.41 31.27
C LEU A 117 -14.75 16.82 32.73
N VAL A 118 -13.94 17.73 33.27
CA VAL A 118 -14.00 18.17 34.66
C VAL A 118 -14.48 19.63 34.77
N ARG A 119 -14.08 20.49 33.83
CA ARG A 119 -14.35 21.94 33.79
C ARG A 119 -15.57 22.32 32.97
N VAL A 120 -15.88 21.53 31.94
CA VAL A 120 -17.01 21.81 31.03
C VAL A 120 -17.99 20.65 31.04
N LYS A 121 -19.28 20.94 31.25
CA LYS A 121 -20.33 19.92 31.19
C LYS A 121 -20.87 19.81 29.76
N ALA A 122 -20.69 18.65 29.14
CA ALA A 122 -21.25 18.35 27.83
C ALA A 122 -22.70 17.85 27.94
N SER A 123 -23.62 18.42 27.16
CA SER A 123 -24.98 17.88 26.97
C SER A 123 -25.03 16.99 25.72
N PHE A 124 -26.00 16.09 25.61
CA PHE A 124 -26.21 15.31 24.39
C PHE A 124 -27.27 15.97 23.52
N LEU A 125 -26.95 16.18 22.24
CA LEU A 125 -27.92 16.66 21.28
C LEU A 125 -28.91 15.56 20.93
N HIS A 126 -30.21 15.90 21.01
CA HIS A 126 -31.30 15.02 20.64
C HIS A 126 -32.00 15.57 19.39
N GLY A 127 -31.81 14.90 18.25
CA GLY A 127 -32.41 15.27 16.96
C GLY A 127 -31.58 16.29 16.15
N ARG A 128 -32.22 16.90 15.14
CA ARG A 128 -31.57 17.77 14.13
C ARG A 128 -31.54 19.27 14.48
N ARG A 129 -31.86 19.65 15.71
CA ARG A 129 -31.88 21.07 16.11
C ARG A 129 -30.52 21.50 16.65
N ALA A 130 -30.06 22.68 16.24
CA ALA A 130 -28.85 23.28 16.81
C ALA A 130 -29.09 23.64 18.30
N PRO A 131 -28.03 23.66 19.13
CA PRO A 131 -28.15 24.15 20.50
C PRO A 131 -28.69 25.58 20.53
N GLU A 132 -29.55 25.88 21.50
CA GLU A 132 -30.11 27.24 21.69
C GLU A 132 -29.16 28.11 22.53
N ASP A 133 -28.54 27.51 23.56
CA ASP A 133 -27.65 28.21 24.50
C ASP A 133 -26.16 27.93 24.26
N ALA A 134 -25.31 28.88 24.67
CA ALA A 134 -23.86 28.71 24.66
C ALA A 134 -23.45 27.59 25.64
N GLY A 135 -22.65 26.65 25.16
CA GLY A 135 -22.31 25.43 25.88
C GLY A 135 -21.65 24.41 24.96
N VAL A 136 -21.26 23.26 25.52
CA VAL A 136 -20.74 22.12 24.76
C VAL A 136 -21.82 21.06 24.66
N SER A 137 -22.11 20.62 23.45
CA SER A 137 -23.01 19.52 23.16
C SER A 137 -22.32 18.45 22.34
N PHE A 138 -22.57 17.18 22.64
CA PHE A 138 -22.08 16.04 21.88
C PHE A 138 -23.16 15.50 20.98
N ALA A 139 -22.79 15.18 19.73
CA ALA A 139 -23.67 14.56 18.76
C ALA A 139 -23.05 13.25 18.28
N ALA A 140 -23.86 12.18 18.21
CA ALA A 140 -23.46 10.94 17.56
C ALA A 140 -23.65 11.10 16.04
N ALA A 141 -22.60 11.55 15.37
CA ALA A 141 -22.58 11.82 13.94
C ALA A 141 -21.15 11.73 13.42
N SER A 142 -20.98 11.20 12.21
CA SER A 142 -19.70 11.23 11.51
C SER A 142 -19.58 12.52 10.72
N LEU A 143 -18.55 13.31 11.01
CA LEU A 143 -18.27 14.58 10.34
C LEU A 143 -16.80 14.59 9.92
N ARG A 144 -16.54 14.86 8.64
CA ARG A 144 -15.18 14.92 8.08
C ARG A 144 -14.45 16.19 8.51
N GLU A 145 -15.10 17.34 8.36
CA GLU A 145 -14.51 18.64 8.70
C GLU A 145 -15.46 19.45 9.58
N GLY A 146 -14.87 20.20 10.51
CA GLY A 146 -15.58 21.12 11.39
C GLY A 146 -15.45 22.57 10.95
N PHE A 147 -16.24 23.46 11.55
CA PHE A 147 -16.10 24.88 11.33
C PHE A 147 -16.43 25.73 12.56
N LEU A 148 -15.83 26.91 12.62
CA LEU A 148 -16.07 27.98 13.57
C LEU A 148 -16.66 29.17 12.83
N SER A 149 -17.88 29.57 13.17
CA SER A 149 -18.49 30.80 12.65
C SER A 149 -18.63 31.85 13.76
N PRO A 150 -17.82 32.91 13.74
CA PRO A 150 -17.94 34.01 14.68
C PRO A 150 -19.28 34.73 14.60
N GLY A 151 -19.84 34.86 13.38
CA GLY A 151 -21.12 35.54 13.15
C GLY A 151 -22.31 34.80 13.75
N LEU A 152 -22.34 33.46 13.64
CA LEU A 152 -23.38 32.64 14.27
C LEU A 152 -23.09 32.25 15.71
N LYS A 153 -21.90 32.56 16.24
CA LYS A 153 -21.41 32.05 17.51
C LYS A 153 -21.60 30.53 17.61
N LEU A 154 -21.21 29.82 16.54
CA LEU A 154 -21.38 28.39 16.39
C LEU A 154 -20.02 27.74 16.11
N ALA A 155 -19.70 26.68 16.85
CA ALA A 155 -18.50 25.88 16.69
C ALA A 155 -18.92 24.43 16.48
N ILE A 156 -18.60 23.83 15.34
CA ILE A 156 -18.82 22.43 15.04
C ILE A 156 -17.45 21.78 14.91
N VAL A 157 -17.13 20.80 15.75
CA VAL A 157 -15.80 20.19 15.83
C VAL A 157 -15.93 18.67 15.74
N PRO A 158 -15.34 17.98 14.76
CA PRO A 158 -15.31 16.52 14.77
C PRO A 158 -14.29 16.02 15.80
N GLU A 159 -14.54 14.85 16.39
CA GLU A 159 -13.70 14.28 17.46
C GLU A 159 -12.21 14.19 17.10
N HIS A 160 -11.89 13.89 15.84
CA HIS A 160 -10.52 13.71 15.35
C HIS A 160 -9.77 15.04 15.15
N ARG A 161 -10.49 16.17 15.04
CA ARG A 161 -9.91 17.52 15.03
C ARG A 161 -9.84 18.11 16.43
N LEU A 162 -10.74 17.70 17.34
CA LEU A 162 -10.69 18.06 18.75
C LEU A 162 -9.51 17.42 19.46
N LEU A 163 -9.23 16.16 19.14
CA LEU A 163 -8.11 15.40 19.66
C LEU A 163 -7.16 15.15 18.50
N ARG A 164 -6.17 16.02 18.35
CA ARG A 164 -5.03 15.82 17.46
C ARG A 164 -4.13 14.73 18.06
N ARG A 165 -4.70 13.54 18.21
CA ARG A 165 -3.98 12.32 18.49
C ARG A 165 -3.03 12.17 17.31
N ARG A 166 -1.71 12.30 17.58
CA ARG A 166 -0.77 11.34 17.00
C ARG A 166 -1.50 10.02 17.10
N ARG A 167 -1.63 9.31 15.98
CA ARG A 167 -1.94 7.89 16.03
C ARG A 167 -0.81 7.31 16.89
N ALA A 168 -1.00 7.32 18.20
CA ALA A 168 -0.20 6.60 19.13
C ALA A 168 -0.52 5.18 18.71
N GLU A 169 0.33 4.68 17.84
CA GLU A 169 0.82 3.32 17.90
C GLU A 169 -0.04 2.53 18.88
N GLN A 170 -1.07 1.90 18.35
CA GLN A 170 -1.06 0.46 18.56
C GLN A 170 0.34 0.07 18.12
N GLN A 171 1.24 -0.09 19.09
CA GLN A 171 2.42 -0.91 18.87
C GLN A 171 1.90 -2.08 18.04
N PRO A 172 2.41 -2.33 16.83
CA PRO A 172 2.14 -3.60 16.20
C PRO A 172 2.48 -4.63 17.26
N ALA A 173 1.51 -5.43 17.66
CA ALA A 173 1.73 -6.53 18.57
C ALA A 173 2.81 -7.40 17.95
N GLY A 174 4.07 -7.21 18.37
CA GLY A 174 5.27 -7.86 17.84
C GLY A 174 5.41 -7.82 16.30
N PRO A 175 6.48 -8.42 15.77
CA PRO A 175 6.48 -8.86 14.39
C PRO A 175 5.35 -9.89 14.25
N ARG A 176 4.29 -9.57 13.52
CA ARG A 176 3.28 -10.56 13.12
C ARG A 176 3.91 -11.54 12.13
N THR A 177 4.62 -12.54 12.63
CA THR A 177 5.02 -13.72 11.86
C THR A 177 3.75 -14.39 11.34
N GLY A 178 3.63 -14.51 10.01
CA GLY A 178 2.54 -15.22 9.34
C GLY A 178 1.42 -14.38 8.72
N ALA A 179 1.44 -13.04 8.78
CA ALA A 179 0.38 -12.22 8.15
C ALA A 179 0.48 -12.14 6.61
N GLY A 180 1.61 -12.56 6.02
CA GLY A 180 1.85 -12.43 4.59
C GLY A 180 1.03 -13.36 3.70
N ALA A 181 0.78 -14.59 4.17
CA ALA A 181 -0.03 -15.58 3.42
C ALA A 181 -1.53 -15.20 3.37
N LEU A 182 -1.98 -14.31 4.26
CA LEU A 182 -3.40 -14.00 4.42
C LEU A 182 -3.88 -12.89 3.46
N ALA A 183 -3.01 -12.06 2.89
CA ALA A 183 -3.45 -10.87 2.13
C ALA A 183 -3.73 -11.13 0.63
N SER A 184 -3.23 -12.22 0.03
CA SER A 184 -3.31 -12.44 -1.44
C SER A 184 -4.49 -13.31 -1.91
N PHE A 185 -5.36 -13.72 -1.00
CA PHE A 185 -6.47 -14.66 -1.28
C PHE A 185 -7.74 -14.02 -1.85
N THR A 186 -7.84 -12.69 -1.87
CA THR A 186 -9.03 -11.97 -2.38
C THR A 186 -9.26 -12.21 -3.88
N ASP A 187 -8.26 -12.72 -4.60
CA ASP A 187 -8.28 -13.02 -6.04
C ASP A 187 -8.24 -14.53 -6.37
N LEU A 188 -8.48 -15.42 -5.40
CA LEU A 188 -8.48 -16.87 -5.65
C LEU A 188 -9.70 -17.24 -6.51
N ARG A 189 -9.46 -17.62 -7.77
CA ARG A 189 -10.47 -18.11 -8.71
C ARG A 189 -10.17 -19.55 -9.08
N ALA A 190 -11.21 -20.34 -9.34
CA ALA A 190 -11.03 -21.67 -9.91
C ALA A 190 -10.11 -21.61 -11.14
N GLY A 191 -9.14 -22.52 -11.20
CA GLY A 191 -8.10 -22.57 -12.22
C GLY A 191 -6.75 -21.96 -11.83
N VAL A 192 -6.67 -21.18 -10.76
CA VAL A 192 -5.42 -20.53 -10.30
C VAL A 192 -4.51 -21.53 -9.60
N ALA A 193 -3.20 -21.42 -9.80
CA ALA A 193 -2.20 -22.21 -9.09
C ALA A 193 -1.98 -21.73 -7.65
N VAL A 194 -1.88 -22.67 -6.73
CA VAL A 194 -1.67 -22.44 -5.29
C VAL A 194 -0.55 -23.35 -4.79
N VAL A 195 0.15 -22.90 -3.76
CA VAL A 195 1.13 -23.70 -3.03
C VAL A 195 0.50 -24.17 -1.74
N HIS A 196 0.47 -25.49 -1.56
CA HIS A 196 0.21 -26.10 -0.26
C HIS A 196 1.55 -26.41 0.41
N GLU A 197 1.76 -25.96 1.64
CA GLU A 197 3.03 -26.12 2.36
C GLU A 197 3.55 -27.56 2.42
N ASP A 198 2.65 -28.52 2.67
CA ASP A 198 2.97 -29.96 2.74
C ASP A 198 3.00 -30.69 1.38
N HIS A 199 2.21 -30.25 0.40
CA HIS A 199 1.93 -31.03 -0.82
C HIS A 199 2.50 -30.42 -2.11
N GLY A 200 2.93 -29.16 -2.04
CA GLY A 200 3.51 -28.42 -3.16
C GLY A 200 2.50 -27.68 -4.02
N VAL A 201 2.90 -27.38 -5.24
CA VAL A 201 2.10 -26.59 -6.20
C VAL A 201 0.93 -27.42 -6.72
N GLY A 202 -0.30 -26.97 -6.48
CA GLY A 202 -1.55 -27.53 -6.99
C GLY A 202 -2.37 -26.46 -7.72
N ARG A 203 -3.47 -26.87 -8.35
CA ARG A 203 -4.47 -25.97 -8.96
C ARG A 203 -5.71 -25.92 -8.09
N PHE A 204 -6.16 -24.73 -7.72
CA PHE A 204 -7.42 -24.56 -7.02
C PHE A 204 -8.59 -24.79 -7.97
N THR A 205 -9.52 -25.65 -7.60
CA THR A 205 -10.67 -26.03 -8.45
C THR A 205 -12.01 -25.51 -7.92
N GLY A 206 -12.14 -25.31 -6.61
CA GLY A 206 -13.34 -24.72 -5.99
C GLY A 206 -13.50 -25.08 -4.52
N PHE A 207 -14.65 -24.68 -3.95
CA PHE A 207 -15.10 -25.15 -2.65
C PHE A 207 -16.10 -26.28 -2.82
N GLU A 208 -15.95 -27.32 -1.99
CA GLU A 208 -16.92 -28.40 -1.91
C GLU A 208 -17.36 -28.58 -0.45
N THR A 209 -18.65 -28.42 -0.21
CA THR A 209 -19.25 -28.74 1.09
C THR A 209 -19.47 -30.25 1.13
N LYS A 210 -18.77 -30.95 2.03
CA LYS A 210 -18.86 -32.41 2.18
C LYS A 210 -19.31 -32.80 3.56
N THR A 211 -20.17 -33.81 3.60
CA THR A 211 -20.51 -34.52 4.83
C THR A 211 -19.61 -35.75 4.96
N VAL A 212 -18.65 -35.71 5.89
CA VAL A 212 -17.73 -36.82 6.18
C VAL A 212 -17.97 -37.27 7.61
N GLY A 213 -18.26 -38.56 7.81
CA GLY A 213 -18.51 -39.10 9.15
C GLY A 213 -19.73 -38.49 9.87
N GLY A 214 -20.73 -38.01 9.11
CA GLY A 214 -21.93 -37.36 9.65
C GLY A 214 -21.76 -35.89 10.03
N VAL A 215 -20.63 -35.27 9.65
CA VAL A 215 -20.31 -33.86 9.91
C VAL A 215 -20.10 -33.14 8.59
N THR A 216 -20.76 -32.01 8.41
CA THR A 216 -20.71 -31.19 7.20
C THR A 216 -19.70 -30.06 7.35
N ARG A 217 -18.68 -30.04 6.49
CA ARG A 217 -17.61 -29.02 6.46
C ARG A 217 -17.36 -28.54 5.04
N ASP A 218 -16.83 -27.33 4.94
CA ASP A 218 -16.30 -26.80 3.68
C ASP A 218 -14.85 -27.25 3.46
N TYR A 219 -14.57 -27.76 2.27
CA TYR A 219 -13.22 -28.13 1.84
C TYR A 219 -12.84 -27.35 0.59
N LEU A 220 -11.56 -27.00 0.49
CA LEU A 220 -10.97 -26.50 -0.73
C LEU A 220 -10.45 -27.67 -1.54
N GLU A 221 -10.87 -27.75 -2.79
CA GLU A 221 -10.43 -28.79 -3.69
C GLU A 221 -9.22 -28.32 -4.51
N LEU A 222 -8.11 -29.05 -4.35
CA LEU A 222 -6.87 -28.82 -5.08
C LEU A 222 -6.55 -30.00 -5.99
N GLU A 223 -6.24 -29.71 -7.25
CA GLU A 223 -5.79 -30.68 -8.25
C GLU A 223 -4.26 -30.66 -8.40
N PHE A 224 -3.65 -31.83 -8.37
CA PHE A 224 -2.22 -32.05 -8.51
C PHE A 224 -1.89 -32.82 -9.79
N ARG A 225 -0.60 -33.00 -10.08
CA ARG A 225 -0.14 -33.66 -11.31
C ARG A 225 -0.70 -35.07 -11.40
N GLY A 226 -1.31 -35.39 -12.54
CA GLY A 226 -1.92 -36.70 -12.80
C GLY A 226 -3.42 -36.78 -12.46
N GLY A 227 -4.05 -35.65 -12.12
CA GLY A 227 -5.47 -35.57 -11.78
C GLY A 227 -5.79 -35.95 -10.34
N ASP A 228 -4.76 -36.12 -9.50
CA ASP A 228 -4.92 -36.41 -8.08
C ASP A 228 -5.53 -35.19 -7.36
N ARG A 229 -6.52 -35.42 -6.49
CA ARG A 229 -7.25 -34.36 -5.78
C ARG A 229 -7.00 -34.41 -4.28
N VAL A 230 -6.78 -33.25 -3.66
CA VAL A 230 -6.67 -33.07 -2.21
C VAL A 230 -7.78 -32.14 -1.74
N PHE A 231 -8.53 -32.58 -0.73
CA PHE A 231 -9.54 -31.77 -0.05
C PHE A 231 -8.94 -31.16 1.20
N VAL A 232 -8.61 -29.89 1.15
CA VAL A 232 -8.02 -29.13 2.26
C VAL A 232 -9.14 -28.60 3.13
N PRO A 233 -9.21 -28.96 4.43
CA PRO A 233 -10.19 -28.40 5.36
C PRO A 233 -10.09 -26.88 5.46
N SER A 234 -11.22 -26.19 5.65
CA SER A 234 -11.24 -24.72 5.76
C SER A 234 -10.39 -24.16 6.91
N ASP A 235 -10.15 -24.92 7.97
CA ASP A 235 -9.30 -24.50 9.08
C ASP A 235 -7.79 -24.59 8.78
N GLN A 236 -7.41 -25.33 7.73
CA GLN A 236 -6.03 -25.43 7.23
C GLN A 236 -5.74 -24.47 6.09
N LEU A 237 -6.63 -23.51 5.83
CA LEU A 237 -6.44 -22.47 4.82
C LEU A 237 -5.14 -21.68 4.96
N HIS A 238 -4.64 -21.52 6.19
CA HIS A 238 -3.38 -20.82 6.47
C HIS A 238 -2.14 -21.50 5.86
N LYS A 239 -2.23 -22.79 5.48
CA LYS A 239 -1.16 -23.54 4.80
C LYS A 239 -1.13 -23.35 3.29
N LEU A 240 -2.12 -22.65 2.76
CA LEU A 240 -2.21 -22.34 1.35
C LEU A 240 -1.67 -20.93 1.12
N SER A 241 -0.92 -20.78 0.04
CA SER A 241 -0.51 -19.50 -0.50
C SER A 241 -0.77 -19.50 -2.00
N ARG A 242 -1.01 -18.34 -2.61
CA ARG A 242 -1.12 -18.27 -4.07
C ARG A 242 0.26 -18.52 -4.68
N TYR A 243 0.33 -19.34 -5.72
CA TYR A 243 1.59 -19.55 -6.42
C TYR A 243 1.92 -18.32 -7.26
N VAL A 244 3.15 -17.83 -7.06
CA VAL A 244 3.72 -16.66 -7.73
C VAL A 244 5.09 -17.08 -8.26
N GLY A 245 5.20 -17.28 -9.58
CA GLY A 245 6.40 -17.82 -10.24
C GLY A 245 6.83 -16.99 -11.46
N ALA A 246 8.12 -17.07 -11.80
CA ALA A 246 8.83 -16.14 -12.70
C ALA A 246 8.53 -16.26 -14.21
N GLU A 247 7.70 -17.21 -14.65
CA GLU A 247 7.38 -17.42 -16.06
C GLU A 247 5.87 -17.30 -16.29
N ALA A 248 5.47 -16.66 -17.39
CA ALA A 248 4.08 -16.57 -17.88
C ALA A 248 3.55 -17.91 -18.43
N GLY A 249 3.90 -19.02 -17.77
CA GLY A 249 3.49 -20.38 -18.08
C GLY A 249 2.75 -21.01 -16.90
N ASP A 250 1.92 -21.98 -17.20
CA ASP A 250 1.19 -22.76 -16.21
C ASP A 250 2.20 -23.59 -15.37
N PRO A 251 2.23 -23.44 -14.04
CA PRO A 251 3.31 -23.99 -13.24
C PRO A 251 3.29 -25.51 -13.23
N GLN A 252 4.47 -26.11 -13.06
CA GLN A 252 4.59 -27.55 -13.00
C GLN A 252 3.95 -28.07 -11.69
N LEU A 253 2.71 -28.58 -11.78
CA LEU A 253 1.99 -29.14 -10.62
C LEU A 253 2.83 -30.20 -9.92
N SER A 254 2.81 -30.24 -8.60
CA SER A 254 3.53 -31.23 -7.80
C SER A 254 2.85 -32.59 -7.86
N LYS A 255 3.61 -33.67 -7.62
CA LYS A 255 3.08 -35.04 -7.51
C LYS A 255 2.89 -35.39 -6.04
N LEU A 256 1.71 -35.88 -5.67
CA LEU A 256 1.41 -36.29 -4.30
C LEU A 256 2.26 -37.50 -3.87
N GLY A 257 2.69 -37.50 -2.61
CA GLY A 257 3.50 -38.57 -2.01
C GLY A 257 4.96 -38.66 -2.48
N GLY A 258 5.42 -37.74 -3.34
CA GLY A 258 6.80 -37.69 -3.82
C GLY A 258 7.75 -36.95 -2.86
N LYS A 259 9.02 -37.36 -2.78
CA LYS A 259 10.07 -36.66 -2.01
C LYS A 259 10.59 -35.38 -2.66
N GLN A 260 10.15 -35.08 -3.89
CA GLN A 260 10.66 -33.97 -4.69
C GLN A 260 10.34 -32.61 -4.05
N TRP A 261 9.12 -32.43 -3.54
CA TRP A 261 8.70 -31.21 -2.86
C TRP A 261 9.54 -30.93 -1.62
N GLU A 262 9.70 -31.94 -0.75
CA GLU A 262 10.56 -31.83 0.44
C GLU A 262 12.01 -31.44 0.09
N GLN A 263 12.59 -32.03 -0.97
CA GLN A 263 13.93 -31.66 -1.42
C GLN A 263 14.02 -30.24 -1.98
N MET A 264 12.95 -29.71 -2.58
CA MET A 264 12.88 -28.32 -3.05
C MET A 264 12.76 -27.36 -1.85
N LYS A 265 11.90 -27.69 -0.88
CA LYS A 265 11.72 -26.96 0.38
C LYS A 265 13.02 -26.83 1.17
N VAL A 266 13.77 -27.93 1.33
CA VAL A 266 15.08 -27.93 2.01
C VAL A 266 16.11 -27.05 1.29
N ARG A 267 16.15 -27.10 -0.05
CA ARG A 267 17.06 -26.25 -0.84
C ARG A 267 16.71 -24.76 -0.72
N ALA A 268 15.43 -24.42 -0.83
CA ALA A 268 14.94 -23.06 -0.68
C ALA A 268 15.25 -22.51 0.73
N ARG A 269 14.96 -23.27 1.79
CA ARG A 269 15.26 -22.89 3.18
C ARG A 269 16.75 -22.64 3.40
N ARG A 270 17.63 -23.49 2.83
CA ARG A 270 19.09 -23.28 2.92
C ARG A 270 19.53 -21.98 2.25
N SER A 271 18.91 -21.64 1.13
CA SER A 271 19.19 -20.39 0.41
C SER A 271 18.71 -19.17 1.21
N ALA A 272 17.50 -19.24 1.78
CA ALA A 272 16.96 -18.22 2.65
C ALA A 272 17.85 -17.99 3.90
N GLN A 273 18.36 -19.06 4.52
CA GLN A 273 19.31 -18.99 5.63
C GLN A 273 20.64 -18.32 5.25
N ALA A 274 21.19 -18.62 4.07
CA ALA A 274 22.40 -17.98 3.58
C ALA A 274 22.20 -16.47 3.40
N LEU A 275 21.10 -16.07 2.77
CA LEU A 275 20.73 -14.68 2.57
C LEU A 275 20.48 -13.94 3.90
N ALA A 276 19.75 -14.55 4.82
CA ALA A 276 19.53 -14.01 6.17
C ALA A 276 20.85 -13.77 6.89
N GLY A 277 21.79 -14.73 6.80
CA GLY A 277 23.13 -14.59 7.37
C GLY A 277 23.93 -13.44 6.76
N GLU A 278 23.88 -13.25 5.43
CA GLU A 278 24.50 -12.12 4.76
C GLU A 278 23.93 -10.77 5.22
N LEU A 279 22.60 -10.66 5.30
CA LEU A 279 21.91 -9.45 5.75
C LEU A 279 22.24 -9.12 7.21
N ILE A 280 22.15 -10.11 8.12
CA ILE A 280 22.45 -9.92 9.54
C ILE A 280 23.91 -9.52 9.73
N ASN A 281 24.85 -10.15 9.02
CA ASN A 281 26.26 -9.76 9.10
C ASN A 281 26.49 -8.32 8.64
N LEU A 282 25.87 -7.90 7.53
CA LEU A 282 25.95 -6.52 7.05
C LEU A 282 25.44 -5.53 8.11
N TYR A 283 24.29 -5.79 8.73
CA TYR A 283 23.71 -4.90 9.74
C TYR A 283 24.42 -4.97 11.10
N ALA A 284 24.98 -6.11 11.47
CA ALA A 284 25.84 -6.24 12.64
C ALA A 284 27.14 -5.44 12.48
N GLU A 285 27.75 -5.46 11.29
CA GLU A 285 28.90 -4.61 10.97
C GLU A 285 28.54 -3.12 11.01
N ARG A 286 27.36 -2.73 10.49
CA ARG A 286 26.88 -1.35 10.54
C ARG A 286 26.62 -0.87 11.97
N ARG A 287 25.94 -1.66 12.81
CA ARG A 287 25.68 -1.31 14.23
C ARG A 287 26.96 -1.13 15.05
N ARG A 288 28.04 -1.84 14.68
CA ARG A 288 29.34 -1.72 15.36
C ARG A 288 30.15 -0.51 14.91
N ARG A 289 29.84 0.07 13.75
CA ARG A 289 30.55 1.24 13.22
C ARG A 289 29.87 2.51 13.69
N ALA A 290 30.69 3.44 14.19
CA ALA A 290 30.25 4.82 14.38
C ALA A 290 30.11 5.48 13.00
N GLY A 291 28.91 6.00 12.73
CA GLY A 291 28.62 6.89 11.62
C GLY A 291 28.83 8.35 12.02
N TYR A 292 28.22 9.24 11.25
CA TYR A 292 28.20 10.67 11.54
C TYR A 292 26.78 11.06 11.96
N ALA A 293 26.61 11.49 13.22
CA ALA A 293 25.34 12.01 13.70
C ALA A 293 25.19 13.46 13.27
N PHE A 294 24.28 13.73 12.34
CA PHE A 294 23.94 15.09 11.94
C PHE A 294 23.26 15.84 13.11
N PRO A 295 23.44 17.16 13.21
CA PRO A 295 22.74 17.95 14.22
C PRO A 295 21.25 18.06 13.92
N GLN A 296 20.49 18.50 14.92
CA GLN A 296 19.09 18.91 14.72
C GLN A 296 18.96 20.00 13.66
N ASP A 297 17.78 20.10 13.07
CA ASP A 297 17.50 21.05 12.00
C ASP A 297 17.84 22.50 12.39
N SER A 298 18.54 23.18 11.49
CA SER A 298 18.87 24.60 11.63
C SER A 298 17.69 25.50 11.23
N ASP A 299 17.75 26.78 11.60
CA ASP A 299 16.75 27.77 11.14
C ASP A 299 16.68 27.82 9.59
N TRP A 300 17.82 27.66 8.91
CA TRP A 300 17.88 27.57 7.46
C TRP A 300 17.13 26.37 6.89
N GLN A 301 17.23 25.20 7.54
CA GLN A 301 16.47 24.01 7.14
C GLN A 301 14.96 24.27 7.29
N LEU A 302 14.54 24.85 8.41
CA LEU A 302 13.12 25.14 8.67
C LEU A 302 12.55 26.16 7.67
N ASP A 303 13.31 27.21 7.34
CA ASP A 303 12.90 28.21 6.37
C ASP A 303 12.86 27.63 4.94
N PHE A 304 13.84 26.79 4.59
CA PHE A 304 13.85 26.05 3.32
C PHE A 304 12.60 25.18 3.15
N GLU A 305 12.21 24.45 4.21
CA GLU A 305 11.04 23.59 4.20
C GLU A 305 9.74 24.39 4.13
N ARG A 306 9.64 25.51 4.84
CA ARG A 306 8.48 26.42 4.77
C ARG A 306 8.34 27.09 3.39
N ALA A 307 9.43 27.26 2.66
CA ALA A 307 9.42 27.79 1.30
C ALA A 307 8.96 26.74 0.26
N PHE A 308 8.63 25.52 0.67
CA PHE A 308 8.04 24.54 -0.24
C PHE A 308 6.67 25.01 -0.75
N PRO A 309 6.48 25.15 -2.07
CA PRO A 309 5.26 25.74 -2.63
C PRO A 309 4.05 24.79 -2.62
N TYR A 310 4.23 23.54 -2.17
CA TYR A 310 3.19 22.53 -2.10
C TYR A 310 2.97 22.08 -0.66
N ARG A 311 1.80 21.52 -0.38
CA ARG A 311 1.52 20.90 0.91
C ARG A 311 1.93 19.43 0.88
N GLU A 312 2.70 19.01 1.86
CA GLU A 312 3.14 17.63 2.00
C GLU A 312 1.97 16.71 2.42
N THR A 313 2.00 15.47 1.92
CA THR A 313 1.09 14.42 2.35
C THR A 313 1.50 13.85 3.71
N PRO A 314 0.59 13.19 4.47
CA PRO A 314 0.95 12.53 5.72
C PRO A 314 2.13 11.55 5.57
N ASP A 315 2.13 10.75 4.51
CA ASP A 315 3.20 9.77 4.24
C ASP A 315 4.54 10.44 3.89
N GLN A 316 4.50 11.57 3.17
CA GLN A 316 5.70 12.37 2.89
C GLN A 316 6.29 12.94 4.18
N LEU A 317 5.45 13.52 5.06
CA LEU A 317 5.90 14.06 6.35
C LEU A 317 6.53 12.96 7.21
N GLU A 318 5.88 11.80 7.28
CA GLU A 318 6.42 10.65 8.01
C GLU A 318 7.78 10.20 7.45
N ALA A 319 7.90 10.06 6.13
CA ALA A 319 9.15 9.67 5.49
C ALA A 319 10.27 10.70 5.73
N ILE A 320 9.96 12.00 5.67
CA ILE A 320 10.92 13.09 5.92
C ILE A 320 11.42 13.03 7.36
N GLU A 321 10.51 12.92 8.33
CA GLU A 321 10.87 12.85 9.75
C GLU A 321 11.69 11.61 10.08
N GLN A 322 11.35 10.45 9.49
CA GLN A 322 12.11 9.23 9.66
C GLN A 322 13.53 9.32 9.08
N VAL A 323 13.69 9.91 7.88
CA VAL A 323 15.01 10.13 7.27
C VAL A 323 15.86 11.05 8.16
N LYS A 324 15.30 12.16 8.63
CA LYS A 324 16.02 13.11 9.50
C LYS A 324 16.41 12.48 10.82
N ALA A 325 15.50 11.74 11.45
CA ALA A 325 15.76 11.04 12.70
C ALA A 325 16.92 10.05 12.54
N ASP A 326 16.93 9.26 11.46
CA ASP A 326 18.04 8.34 11.19
C ASP A 326 19.37 9.06 10.97
N MET A 327 19.37 10.19 10.25
CA MET A 327 20.57 11.01 10.04
C MET A 327 21.10 11.61 11.35
N GLU A 328 20.24 11.86 12.35
CA GLU A 328 20.66 12.38 13.66
C GLU A 328 21.24 11.29 14.58
N GLU A 329 21.16 10.03 14.19
CA GLU A 329 21.71 8.93 14.97
C GLU A 329 23.21 8.72 14.72
N ALA A 330 23.91 8.18 15.72
CA ALA A 330 25.34 7.87 15.60
C ALA A 330 25.65 6.64 14.73
N ARG A 331 24.63 5.93 14.23
CA ARG A 331 24.80 4.80 13.30
C ARG A 331 24.54 5.29 11.87
N PRO A 332 25.27 4.79 10.85
CA PRO A 332 25.01 5.20 9.48
C PRO A 332 23.59 4.79 9.03
N MET A 333 22.83 5.70 8.43
CA MET A 333 21.48 5.45 7.88
C MET A 333 21.51 4.51 6.66
N ASP A 334 20.55 3.60 6.53
CA ASP A 334 20.28 2.81 5.31
C ASP A 334 18.79 2.73 5.03
N ARG A 335 18.25 3.80 4.44
CA ARG A 335 16.81 3.92 4.22
C ARG A 335 16.44 3.79 2.76
N LEU A 336 15.38 3.06 2.49
CA LEU A 336 14.74 2.99 1.17
C LEU A 336 13.39 3.71 1.19
N ILE A 337 13.24 4.72 0.34
CA ILE A 337 11.98 5.40 0.09
C ILE A 337 11.32 4.76 -1.14
N CYS A 338 10.20 4.10 -0.90
CA CYS A 338 9.34 3.57 -1.95
C CYS A 338 8.16 4.50 -2.15
N GLY A 339 7.78 4.75 -3.39
CA GLY A 339 6.55 5.48 -3.69
C GLY A 339 6.37 5.63 -5.18
N ASP A 340 5.17 5.91 -5.65
CA ASP A 340 4.93 6.03 -7.09
C ASP A 340 5.71 7.21 -7.69
N VAL A 341 5.91 7.18 -9.01
CA VAL A 341 6.52 8.27 -9.77
C VAL A 341 5.71 9.54 -9.50
N GLY A 342 6.38 10.64 -9.10
CA GLY A 342 5.71 11.92 -8.82
C GLY A 342 5.12 12.06 -7.40
N TYR A 343 5.32 11.10 -6.50
CA TYR A 343 4.85 11.21 -5.11
C TYR A 343 5.82 11.98 -4.19
N GLY A 344 6.69 12.84 -4.76
CA GLY A 344 7.58 13.70 -3.97
C GLY A 344 8.81 13.03 -3.35
N LYS A 345 9.24 11.85 -3.84
CA LYS A 345 10.50 11.20 -3.40
C LYS A 345 11.71 12.14 -3.49
N THR A 346 11.78 12.95 -4.56
CA THR A 346 12.83 13.93 -4.75
C THR A 346 12.85 15.00 -3.65
N GLU A 347 11.70 15.38 -3.11
CA GLU A 347 11.62 16.37 -2.02
C GLU A 347 12.20 15.80 -0.71
N VAL A 348 11.95 14.52 -0.42
CA VAL A 348 12.59 13.82 0.71
C VAL A 348 14.12 13.81 0.56
N ALA A 349 14.60 13.47 -0.63
CA ALA A 349 16.03 13.45 -0.94
C ALA A 349 16.68 14.84 -0.86
N LEU A 350 15.98 15.87 -1.33
CA LEU A 350 16.47 17.24 -1.32
C LEU A 350 16.57 17.79 0.11
N ARG A 351 15.60 17.51 0.99
CA ARG A 351 15.67 17.87 2.42
C ARG A 351 16.83 17.18 3.13
N ALA A 352 17.06 15.89 2.86
CA ALA A 352 18.21 15.16 3.40
C ALA A 352 19.54 15.74 2.89
N ALA A 353 19.61 16.08 1.60
CA ALA A 353 20.79 16.72 1.01
C ALA A 353 21.07 18.10 1.60
N PHE A 354 20.03 18.91 1.84
CA PHE A 354 20.16 20.20 2.51
C PHE A 354 20.73 20.02 3.93
N LYS A 355 20.18 19.10 4.72
CA LYS A 355 20.65 18.84 6.09
C LYS A 355 22.14 18.46 6.10
N ALA A 356 22.55 17.59 5.18
CA ALA A 356 23.94 17.17 5.06
C ALA A 356 24.87 18.32 4.62
N ALA A 357 24.50 19.05 3.57
CA ALA A 357 25.29 20.18 3.06
C ALA A 357 25.35 21.36 4.06
N GLY A 358 24.25 21.61 4.78
CA GLY A 358 24.16 22.65 5.81
C GLY A 358 25.09 22.41 7.00
N ASP A 359 25.47 21.16 7.26
CA ASP A 359 26.46 20.78 8.26
C ASP A 359 27.88 20.60 7.69
N GLY A 360 28.11 21.08 6.46
CA GLY A 360 29.42 21.04 5.80
C GLY A 360 29.84 19.67 5.28
N LYS A 361 28.93 18.69 5.24
CA LYS A 361 29.18 17.38 4.62
C LYS A 361 28.83 17.39 3.14
N GLN A 362 29.61 16.67 2.35
CA GLN A 362 29.33 16.53 0.93
C GLN A 362 28.25 15.48 0.66
N VAL A 363 27.46 15.72 -0.39
CA VAL A 363 26.39 14.84 -0.86
C VAL A 363 26.72 14.33 -2.26
N MET A 364 26.55 13.03 -2.45
CA MET A 364 26.64 12.40 -3.76
C MET A 364 25.28 11.87 -4.16
N PHE A 365 24.75 12.31 -5.31
CA PHE A 365 23.47 11.84 -5.82
C PHE A 365 23.68 11.04 -7.11
N LEU A 366 23.57 9.72 -6.98
CA LEU A 366 23.73 8.76 -8.05
C LEU A 366 22.39 8.46 -8.74
N VAL A 367 22.34 8.69 -10.04
CA VAL A 367 21.15 8.49 -10.87
C VAL A 367 21.44 7.57 -12.06
N PRO A 368 20.44 6.88 -12.65
CA PRO A 368 20.70 5.87 -13.67
C PRO A 368 21.02 6.47 -15.05
N THR A 369 20.47 7.64 -15.40
CA THR A 369 20.59 8.23 -16.75
C THR A 369 21.09 9.67 -16.72
N THR A 370 21.74 10.09 -17.81
CA THR A 370 22.26 11.46 -17.99
C THR A 370 21.15 12.50 -17.95
N VAL A 371 19.95 12.18 -18.47
CA VAL A 371 18.81 13.09 -18.48
C VAL A 371 18.25 13.31 -17.07
N LEU A 372 18.11 12.24 -16.28
CA LEU A 372 17.76 12.36 -14.86
C LEU A 372 18.79 13.17 -14.08
N ALA A 373 20.08 13.00 -14.38
CA ALA A 373 21.14 13.77 -13.72
C ALA A 373 20.94 15.28 -13.96
N GLN A 374 20.60 15.64 -15.20
CA GLN A 374 20.34 17.03 -15.57
C GLN A 374 19.05 17.57 -14.95
N GLN A 375 18.00 16.74 -14.87
CA GLN A 375 16.73 17.12 -14.26
C GLN A 375 16.87 17.38 -12.75
N HIS A 376 17.52 16.46 -12.04
CA HIS A 376 17.82 16.62 -10.61
C HIS A 376 18.75 17.81 -10.39
N PHE A 377 19.76 18.01 -11.24
CA PHE A 377 20.60 19.21 -11.21
C PHE A 377 19.78 20.50 -11.32
N GLY A 378 18.90 20.61 -12.32
CA GLY A 378 18.03 21.78 -12.47
C GLY A 378 17.14 22.02 -11.25
N THR A 379 16.51 20.97 -10.73
CA THR A 379 15.63 21.03 -9.54
C THR A 379 16.39 21.49 -8.29
N PHE A 380 17.57 20.91 -8.05
CA PHE A 380 18.41 21.26 -6.90
C PHE A 380 18.94 22.70 -7.02
N THR A 381 19.43 23.10 -8.19
CA THR A 381 19.92 24.48 -8.41
C THR A 381 18.81 25.50 -8.27
N GLU A 382 17.58 25.20 -8.69
CA GLU A 382 16.44 26.10 -8.51
C GLU A 382 16.02 26.21 -7.05
N ARG A 383 15.80 25.08 -6.37
CA ARG A 383 15.33 25.02 -4.97
C ARG A 383 16.35 25.57 -3.98
N LEU A 384 17.64 25.44 -4.27
CA LEU A 384 18.73 25.87 -3.39
C LEU A 384 19.38 27.20 -3.81
N ARG A 385 18.77 27.94 -4.75
CA ARG A 385 19.34 29.18 -5.32
C ARG A 385 19.67 30.24 -4.26
N ASP A 386 18.86 30.34 -3.22
CA ASP A 386 19.00 31.36 -2.17
C ASP A 386 19.99 30.94 -1.06
N TYR A 387 20.63 29.78 -1.19
CA TYR A 387 21.56 29.21 -0.22
C TYR A 387 22.98 29.11 -0.78
N PRO A 388 24.01 29.20 0.06
CA PRO A 388 25.40 29.24 -0.38
C PRO A 388 25.97 27.85 -0.71
N PHE A 389 25.19 26.98 -1.35
CA PHE A 389 25.63 25.64 -1.75
C PHE A 389 26.11 25.61 -3.19
N THR A 390 27.26 24.99 -3.42
CA THR A 390 27.79 24.73 -4.76
C THR A 390 27.34 23.36 -5.24
N ILE A 391 26.51 23.37 -6.28
CA ILE A 391 25.94 22.16 -6.88
C ILE A 391 26.56 21.99 -8.25
N GLU A 392 27.05 20.78 -8.54
CA GLU A 392 27.63 20.44 -9.85
C GLU A 392 27.06 19.12 -10.39
N VAL A 393 27.19 18.94 -11.70
CA VAL A 393 26.73 17.72 -12.39
C VAL A 393 27.86 17.05 -13.17
N ALA A 394 28.10 15.77 -12.89
CA ALA A 394 29.00 14.92 -13.66
C ALA A 394 28.19 14.04 -14.62
N SER A 395 27.95 14.56 -15.81
CA SER A 395 27.17 13.89 -16.85
C SER A 395 27.83 14.07 -18.23
N ARG A 396 27.40 13.28 -19.22
CA ARG A 396 27.89 13.36 -20.60
C ARG A 396 27.53 14.67 -21.31
N PHE A 397 26.52 15.41 -20.81
CA PHE A 397 26.15 16.73 -21.34
C PHE A 397 27.15 17.83 -21.01
N ARG A 398 28.09 17.57 -20.10
CA ARG A 398 29.16 18.52 -19.76
C ARG A 398 30.43 18.17 -20.53
N SER A 399 31.15 19.21 -20.94
CA SER A 399 32.46 19.03 -21.54
C SER A 399 33.41 18.33 -20.56
N GLN A 400 34.38 17.58 -21.07
CA GLN A 400 35.35 16.89 -20.22
C GLN A 400 36.09 17.85 -19.28
N LYS A 401 36.30 19.11 -19.71
CA LYS A 401 36.90 20.16 -18.90
C LYS A 401 36.02 20.53 -17.71
N GLU A 402 34.72 20.70 -17.91
CA GLU A 402 33.75 20.99 -16.84
C GLU A 402 33.62 19.82 -15.88
N VAL A 403 33.51 18.58 -16.39
CA VAL A 403 33.45 17.38 -15.54
C VAL A 403 34.71 17.27 -14.68
N ASN A 404 35.90 17.46 -15.25
CA ASN A 404 37.15 17.39 -14.48
C ASN A 404 37.24 18.50 -13.42
N ALA A 405 36.74 19.70 -13.74
CA ALA A 405 36.67 20.81 -12.79
C ALA A 405 35.71 20.50 -11.63
N ALA A 406 34.53 19.95 -11.92
CA ALA A 406 33.56 19.52 -10.91
C ALA A 406 34.15 18.42 -10.00
N LEU A 407 34.80 17.41 -10.57
CA LEU A 407 35.43 16.32 -9.81
C LEU A 407 36.58 16.81 -8.93
N THR A 408 37.39 17.75 -9.44
CA THR A 408 38.47 18.36 -8.65
C THR A 408 37.91 19.26 -7.56
N GLY A 409 36.87 20.05 -7.86
CA GLY A 409 36.15 20.85 -6.88
C GLY A 409 35.53 20.00 -5.77
N PHE A 410 35.00 18.83 -6.11
CA PHE A 410 34.46 17.87 -5.14
C PHE A 410 35.56 17.24 -4.28
N ALA A 411 36.72 16.91 -4.86
CA ALA A 411 37.87 16.41 -4.10
C ALA A 411 38.48 17.47 -3.16
N ASP A 412 38.42 18.75 -3.55
CA ASP A 412 38.88 19.89 -2.75
C ASP A 412 37.87 20.30 -1.65
N GLY A 413 36.63 19.82 -1.73
CA GLY A 413 35.52 20.21 -0.86
C GLY A 413 34.92 21.58 -1.19
N LYS A 414 35.04 22.04 -2.44
CA LYS A 414 34.41 23.27 -2.96
C LYS A 414 33.02 23.02 -3.54
N VAL A 415 32.71 21.77 -3.89
CA VAL A 415 31.39 21.33 -4.38
C VAL A 415 30.73 20.57 -3.23
N ASP A 416 29.56 21.05 -2.80
CA ASP A 416 28.81 20.48 -1.69
C ASP A 416 27.95 19.30 -2.15
N ILE A 417 27.28 19.45 -3.30
CA ILE A 417 26.39 18.45 -3.87
C ILE A 417 26.84 18.09 -5.29
N LEU A 418 27.19 16.82 -5.51
CA LEU A 418 27.57 16.32 -6.82
C LEU A 418 26.54 15.30 -7.33
N ILE A 419 25.85 15.65 -8.41
CA ILE A 419 24.82 14.82 -9.05
C ILE A 419 25.43 14.16 -10.29
N GLY A 420 25.15 12.90 -10.56
CA GLY A 420 25.73 12.25 -11.72
C GLY A 420 25.35 10.79 -11.90
N THR A 421 25.75 10.25 -13.03
CA THR A 421 25.50 8.85 -13.37
C THR A 421 26.53 7.93 -12.71
N HIS A 422 26.59 6.68 -13.16
CA HIS A 422 27.63 5.72 -12.78
C HIS A 422 29.08 6.26 -12.88
N ARG A 423 29.32 7.37 -13.60
CA ARG A 423 30.60 8.08 -13.60
C ARG A 423 31.10 8.41 -12.19
N LEU A 424 30.18 8.70 -11.25
CA LEU A 424 30.50 9.00 -9.85
C LEU A 424 31.10 7.81 -9.09
N LEU A 425 30.86 6.58 -9.56
CA LEU A 425 31.39 5.35 -8.97
C LEU A 425 32.78 4.98 -9.52
N SER A 426 33.40 5.86 -10.32
CA SER A 426 34.74 5.63 -10.87
C SER A 426 35.80 5.86 -9.79
N ARG A 427 36.91 5.13 -9.86
CA ARG A 427 37.97 5.12 -8.82
C ARG A 427 38.66 6.48 -8.61
N ASP A 428 38.59 7.36 -9.60
CA ASP A 428 39.15 8.71 -9.59
C ASP A 428 38.26 9.74 -8.87
N VAL A 429 36.99 9.40 -8.61
CA VAL A 429 36.07 10.27 -7.88
C VAL A 429 36.29 10.05 -6.39
N ARG A 430 36.86 11.06 -5.71
CA ARG A 430 37.13 11.01 -4.27
C ARG A 430 36.52 12.22 -3.59
N PRO A 431 35.48 12.05 -2.75
CA PRO A 431 35.01 13.14 -1.90
C PRO A 431 36.08 13.49 -0.85
N LYS A 432 36.07 14.74 -0.39
CA LYS A 432 36.85 15.18 0.78
C LYS A 432 36.22 14.70 2.08
N ASP A 433 34.90 14.87 2.22
CA ASP A 433 34.15 14.52 3.42
C ASP A 433 32.68 14.19 3.06
N LEU A 434 32.45 12.98 2.57
CA LEU A 434 31.11 12.51 2.16
C LEU A 434 30.27 12.14 3.38
N GLY A 435 29.13 12.81 3.56
CA GLY A 435 28.18 12.51 4.63
C GLY A 435 26.92 11.78 4.18
N LEU A 436 26.49 11.97 2.92
CA LEU A 436 25.26 11.36 2.41
C LEU A 436 25.43 10.87 0.96
N LEU A 437 24.98 9.65 0.70
CA LEU A 437 24.83 9.07 -0.63
C LEU A 437 23.35 8.85 -0.94
N ILE A 438 22.86 9.48 -2.00
CA ILE A 438 21.50 9.29 -2.50
C ILE A 438 21.58 8.44 -3.76
N VAL A 439 20.76 7.39 -3.86
CA VAL A 439 20.73 6.47 -5.01
C VAL A 439 19.32 6.39 -5.56
N ASP A 440 19.11 6.84 -6.80
CA ASP A 440 17.83 6.70 -7.50
C ASP A 440 17.81 5.43 -8.35
N GLU A 441 16.73 4.64 -8.25
CA GLU A 441 16.50 3.40 -9.01
C GLU A 441 17.69 2.43 -9.01
N GLU A 442 18.11 2.00 -7.81
CA GLU A 442 19.26 1.11 -7.55
C GLU A 442 19.29 -0.15 -8.45
N GLN A 443 18.13 -0.68 -8.83
CA GLN A 443 18.02 -1.88 -9.66
C GLN A 443 18.64 -1.73 -11.06
N ARG A 444 18.82 -0.51 -11.58
CA ARG A 444 19.40 -0.26 -12.91
C ARG A 444 20.93 -0.33 -12.91
N PHE A 445 21.59 -0.45 -11.76
CA PHE A 445 23.05 -0.53 -11.67
C PHE A 445 23.57 -1.97 -11.84
N GLY A 446 24.70 -2.11 -12.54
CA GLY A 446 25.35 -3.39 -12.79
C GLY A 446 26.05 -3.98 -11.55
N VAL A 447 26.41 -5.26 -11.61
CA VAL A 447 26.98 -6.04 -10.48
C VAL A 447 28.22 -5.36 -9.87
N LYS A 448 29.16 -4.86 -10.70
CA LYS A 448 30.37 -4.18 -10.21
C LYS A 448 30.06 -2.88 -9.45
N GLN A 449 29.01 -2.16 -9.86
CA GLN A 449 28.59 -0.91 -9.22
C GLN A 449 27.93 -1.20 -7.88
N LYS A 450 27.08 -2.24 -7.82
CA LYS A 450 26.45 -2.71 -6.59
C LYS A 450 27.47 -3.13 -5.52
N GLU A 451 28.59 -3.74 -5.92
CA GLU A 451 29.68 -4.08 -5.00
C GLU A 451 30.33 -2.85 -4.36
N LEU A 452 30.58 -1.79 -5.15
CA LEU A 452 31.12 -0.55 -4.61
C LEU A 452 30.12 0.17 -3.70
N LEU A 453 28.84 0.15 -4.07
CA LEU A 453 27.75 0.67 -3.22
C LEU A 453 27.69 -0.06 -1.88
N ARG A 454 27.86 -1.39 -1.86
CA ARG A 454 27.97 -2.16 -0.60
C ARG A 454 29.09 -1.65 0.30
N GLN A 455 30.25 -1.31 -0.26
CA GLN A 455 31.38 -0.77 0.51
C GLN A 455 31.11 0.64 1.06
N LEU A 456 30.44 1.50 0.29
CA LEU A 456 30.05 2.85 0.71
C LEU A 456 28.98 2.83 1.79
N ARG A 457 27.98 1.93 1.68
CA ARG A 457 26.93 1.69 2.67
C ARG A 457 27.48 1.43 4.07
N LEU A 458 28.63 0.79 4.19
CA LEU A 458 29.26 0.49 5.48
C LEU A 458 29.87 1.71 6.20
N ARG A 459 29.88 2.90 5.59
CA ARG A 459 30.61 4.07 6.11
C ARG A 459 29.82 5.37 6.11
N VAL A 460 28.83 5.50 5.23
CA VAL A 460 28.13 6.76 4.94
C VAL A 460 26.62 6.49 5.00
N ASP A 461 25.86 7.51 5.35
CA ASP A 461 24.41 7.47 5.28
C ASP A 461 23.96 7.27 3.83
N VAL A 462 23.04 6.32 3.61
CA VAL A 462 22.54 5.98 2.28
C VAL A 462 21.03 6.11 2.24
N LEU A 463 20.55 6.94 1.32
CA LEU A 463 19.14 7.09 1.00
C LEU A 463 18.88 6.54 -0.40
N SER A 464 18.14 5.44 -0.49
CA SER A 464 17.77 4.84 -1.78
C SER A 464 16.34 5.25 -2.14
N LEU A 465 16.07 5.57 -3.41
CA LEU A 465 14.75 5.93 -3.94
C LEU A 465 14.32 4.89 -4.97
N SER A 466 13.07 4.44 -4.90
CA SER A 466 12.51 3.55 -5.93
C SER A 466 11.07 3.91 -6.28
N ALA A 467 10.76 3.87 -7.58
CA ALA A 467 9.39 4.03 -8.07
C ALA A 467 8.52 2.78 -7.89
N THR A 468 9.12 1.59 -7.76
CA THR A 468 8.38 0.33 -7.62
C THR A 468 8.12 0.04 -6.14
N PRO A 469 6.86 0.01 -5.68
CA PRO A 469 6.57 -0.36 -4.30
C PRO A 469 6.96 -1.82 -4.05
N ILE A 470 7.68 -2.08 -2.95
CA ILE A 470 8.03 -3.43 -2.51
C ILE A 470 6.78 -4.08 -1.89
N PRO A 471 6.52 -5.39 -2.11
CA PRO A 471 5.42 -6.07 -1.42
C PRO A 471 5.56 -5.93 0.10
N ARG A 472 4.43 -5.69 0.76
CA ARG A 472 4.37 -5.48 2.21
C ARG A 472 4.92 -6.68 3.00
N THR A 473 4.79 -7.89 2.46
CA THR A 473 5.37 -9.11 3.06
C THR A 473 6.88 -9.02 3.12
N LEU A 474 7.54 -8.73 1.99
CA LEU A 474 8.97 -8.54 1.92
C LEU A 474 9.44 -7.32 2.74
N GLN A 475 8.64 -6.25 2.79
CA GLN A 475 8.91 -5.11 3.67
C GLN A 475 8.92 -5.53 5.15
N MET A 476 7.93 -6.28 5.61
CA MET A 476 7.86 -6.79 6.99
C MET A 476 9.00 -7.74 7.31
N SER A 477 9.39 -8.58 6.35
CA SER A 477 10.52 -9.51 6.47
C SER A 477 11.88 -8.81 6.57
N LEU A 478 12.02 -7.70 5.86
CA LEU A 478 13.20 -6.86 5.92
C LEU A 478 13.11 -5.84 7.07
N ALA A 479 11.95 -5.67 7.71
CA ALA A 479 11.76 -4.72 8.80
C ALA A 479 12.60 -5.14 10.01
N GLY A 480 13.46 -4.24 10.46
CA GLY A 480 14.46 -4.50 11.51
C GLY A 480 15.85 -4.85 10.98
N LEU A 481 15.95 -5.25 9.70
CA LEU A 481 17.20 -5.31 8.96
C LEU A 481 17.39 -3.98 8.19
N ARG A 482 16.51 -3.65 7.25
CA ARG A 482 16.56 -2.40 6.46
C ARG A 482 15.41 -1.47 6.81
N ASP A 483 15.70 -0.19 6.95
CA ASP A 483 14.68 0.83 7.19
C ASP A 483 13.98 1.19 5.86
N ILE A 484 12.65 1.06 5.80
CA ILE A 484 11.85 1.29 4.58
C ILE A 484 10.71 2.25 4.90
N SER A 485 10.57 3.32 4.13
CA SER A 485 9.41 4.23 4.17
C SER A 485 8.64 4.14 2.87
N VAL A 486 7.31 4.08 2.96
CA VAL A 486 6.42 4.00 1.79
C VAL A 486 5.58 5.27 1.71
N ILE A 487 5.54 5.88 0.53
CA ILE A 487 4.69 7.01 0.21
C ILE A 487 3.59 6.51 -0.74
N GLU A 488 2.36 6.40 -0.24
CA GLU A 488 1.20 5.88 -1.00
C GLU A 488 0.21 6.99 -1.38
N THR A 489 0.17 8.06 -0.58
CA THR A 489 -0.75 9.17 -0.77
C THR A 489 -0.24 10.09 -1.90
N PRO A 490 -0.99 10.25 -3.00
CA PRO A 490 -0.62 11.18 -4.07
C PRO A 490 -0.67 12.65 -3.58
N PRO A 491 0.17 13.55 -4.10
CA PRO A 491 0.11 14.98 -3.80
C PRO A 491 -1.21 15.64 -4.24
N GLU A 492 -1.61 16.72 -3.55
CA GLU A 492 -2.81 17.50 -3.90
C GLU A 492 -2.76 18.03 -5.35
N GLY A 493 -3.86 17.88 -6.09
CA GLY A 493 -4.00 18.35 -7.47
C GLY A 493 -3.58 17.35 -8.55
N ARG A 494 -3.03 16.18 -8.19
CA ARG A 494 -2.77 15.12 -9.17
C ARG A 494 -4.07 14.42 -9.56
N ARG A 495 -4.44 14.52 -10.83
CA ARG A 495 -5.60 13.82 -11.39
C ARG A 495 -5.19 12.41 -11.87
N PRO A 496 -6.04 11.38 -11.72
CA PRO A 496 -5.77 10.06 -12.28
C PRO A 496 -5.61 10.12 -13.80
N VAL A 497 -4.70 9.30 -14.34
CA VAL A 497 -4.52 9.17 -15.79
C VAL A 497 -5.70 8.38 -16.34
N LYS A 498 -6.48 9.01 -17.23
CA LYS A 498 -7.60 8.34 -17.89
C LYS A 498 -7.06 7.39 -18.95
N THR A 499 -7.34 6.11 -18.79
CA THR A 499 -6.81 5.05 -19.65
C THR A 499 -7.91 4.57 -20.60
N TYR A 500 -7.62 4.57 -21.90
CA TYR A 500 -8.47 4.03 -22.95
C TYR A 500 -7.79 2.79 -23.53
N VAL A 501 -8.55 1.70 -23.66
CA VAL A 501 -8.08 0.43 -24.22
C VAL A 501 -8.96 0.11 -25.42
N GLY A 502 -8.36 -0.03 -26.61
CA GLY A 502 -9.14 -0.21 -27.84
C GLY A 502 -8.30 -0.57 -29.06
N GLU A 503 -8.97 -0.80 -30.18
CA GLU A 503 -8.30 -1.02 -31.46
C GLU A 503 -7.59 0.26 -31.94
N TYR A 504 -6.53 0.08 -32.73
CA TYR A 504 -5.80 1.19 -33.33
C TYR A 504 -6.67 1.88 -34.39
N ASP A 505 -6.93 3.17 -34.18
CA ASP A 505 -7.63 4.05 -35.11
C ASP A 505 -6.80 5.33 -35.32
N GLU A 506 -6.51 5.67 -36.58
CA GLU A 506 -5.74 6.86 -36.94
C GLU A 506 -6.46 8.16 -36.56
N GLU A 507 -7.79 8.20 -36.62
CA GLU A 507 -8.56 9.39 -36.24
C GLU A 507 -8.55 9.60 -34.72
N LEU A 508 -8.59 8.51 -33.94
CA LEU A 508 -8.39 8.58 -32.49
C LEU A 508 -6.99 9.11 -32.13
N VAL A 509 -5.96 8.60 -32.81
CA VAL A 509 -4.57 9.06 -32.63
C VAL A 509 -4.43 10.54 -33.01
N ARG A 510 -5.02 10.95 -34.14
CA ARG A 510 -5.07 12.36 -34.58
C ARG A 510 -5.69 13.23 -33.49
N GLY A 511 -6.91 12.90 -33.05
CA GLY A 511 -7.63 13.63 -32.02
C GLY A 511 -6.85 13.74 -30.71
N ALA A 512 -6.18 12.67 -30.29
CA ALA A 512 -5.34 12.65 -29.10
C ALA A 512 -4.16 13.64 -29.18
N ILE A 513 -3.41 13.62 -30.29
CA ILE A 513 -2.24 14.50 -30.49
C ILE A 513 -2.68 15.95 -30.66
N GLU A 514 -3.73 16.22 -31.43
CA GLU A 514 -4.21 17.58 -31.66
C GLU A 514 -4.78 18.22 -30.40
N ARG A 515 -5.47 17.45 -29.56
CA ARG A 515 -5.95 17.90 -28.24
C ARG A 515 -4.79 18.33 -27.34
N GLU A 516 -3.75 17.51 -27.27
CA GLU A 516 -2.56 17.84 -26.46
C GLU A 516 -1.85 19.09 -26.97
N ARG A 517 -1.70 19.21 -28.29
CA ARG A 517 -1.10 20.39 -28.93
C ARG A 517 -1.92 21.66 -28.69
N ALA A 518 -3.26 21.58 -28.70
CA ALA A 518 -4.15 22.72 -28.48
C ALA A 518 -3.96 23.37 -27.11
N ARG A 519 -3.57 22.59 -26.09
CA ARG A 519 -3.21 23.07 -24.74
C ARG A 519 -1.72 23.33 -24.55
N ALA A 520 -0.94 23.40 -25.63
CA ALA A 520 0.52 23.57 -25.61
C ALA A 520 1.26 22.49 -24.80
N GLY A 521 0.69 21.29 -24.71
CA GLY A 521 1.34 20.12 -24.12
C GLY A 521 2.10 19.29 -25.14
N GLN A 522 2.68 18.20 -24.67
CA GLN A 522 3.46 17.25 -25.47
C GLN A 522 2.91 15.83 -25.34
N ALA A 523 3.12 14.99 -26.36
CA ALA A 523 2.65 13.61 -26.38
C ALA A 523 3.80 12.61 -26.60
N PHE A 524 3.72 11.48 -25.91
CA PHE A 524 4.54 10.31 -26.20
C PHE A 524 3.77 9.37 -27.15
N PHE A 525 4.43 8.95 -28.23
CA PHE A 525 3.92 7.89 -29.10
C PHE A 525 4.87 6.70 -29.03
N LEU A 526 4.45 5.63 -28.36
CA LEU A 526 5.27 4.47 -28.10
C LEU A 526 5.11 3.41 -29.19
N HIS A 527 6.21 3.17 -29.89
CA HIS A 527 6.37 2.14 -30.90
C HIS A 527 7.60 1.30 -30.56
N ASN A 528 7.40 0.07 -30.08
CA ASN A 528 8.46 -0.76 -29.51
C ASN A 528 9.21 -1.63 -30.55
N ARG A 529 9.52 -1.05 -31.73
CA ARG A 529 10.28 -1.74 -32.78
C ARG A 529 11.15 -0.74 -33.53
N VAL A 530 12.47 -0.90 -33.43
CA VAL A 530 13.42 0.09 -33.96
C VAL A 530 13.43 0.08 -35.48
N GLU A 531 13.24 -1.08 -36.10
CA GLU A 531 13.28 -1.25 -37.55
C GLU A 531 12.21 -0.43 -38.28
N THR A 532 11.07 -0.19 -37.63
CA THR A 532 9.88 0.47 -38.21
C THR A 532 9.53 1.79 -37.51
N ILE A 533 10.39 2.29 -36.62
CA ILE A 533 10.10 3.51 -35.85
C ILE A 533 10.11 4.76 -36.73
N ASP A 534 11.01 4.84 -37.70
CA ASP A 534 11.09 5.98 -38.63
C ASP A 534 9.87 6.03 -39.56
N GLU A 535 9.41 4.87 -40.04
CA GLU A 535 8.16 4.74 -40.81
C GLU A 535 6.96 5.20 -39.99
N THR A 536 6.92 4.78 -38.72
CA THR A 536 5.87 5.20 -37.77
C THR A 536 5.90 6.71 -37.54
N ALA A 537 7.08 7.31 -37.44
CA ALA A 537 7.21 8.75 -37.27
C ALA A 537 6.73 9.53 -38.51
N GLU A 538 7.02 9.06 -39.72
CA GLU A 538 6.46 9.62 -40.95
C GLU A 538 4.93 9.47 -41.01
N ARG A 539 4.39 8.33 -40.57
CA ARG A 539 2.93 8.14 -40.44
C ARG A 539 2.32 9.14 -39.47
N VAL A 540 2.92 9.34 -38.29
CA VAL A 540 2.45 10.35 -37.32
C VAL A 540 2.54 11.77 -37.90
N ARG A 541 3.58 12.10 -38.66
CA ARG A 541 3.69 13.39 -39.38
C ARG A 541 2.59 13.56 -40.43
N ALA A 542 2.23 12.50 -41.15
CA ALA A 542 1.16 12.52 -42.14
C ALA A 542 -0.23 12.71 -41.48
N ILE A 543 -0.47 12.03 -40.35
CA ILE A 543 -1.71 12.18 -39.58
C ILE A 543 -1.77 13.58 -38.96
N CYS A 544 -0.68 14.09 -38.39
CA CYS A 544 -0.62 15.38 -37.70
C CYS A 544 0.41 16.35 -38.31
N PRO A 545 0.15 16.95 -39.49
CA PRO A 545 1.15 17.74 -40.23
C PRO A 545 1.58 19.03 -39.52
N LYS A 546 0.81 19.50 -38.53
CA LYS A 546 1.12 20.68 -37.72
C LYS A 546 1.97 20.35 -36.48
N ALA A 547 2.17 19.07 -36.14
CA ALA A 547 2.93 18.65 -34.98
C ALA A 547 4.42 18.48 -35.35
N ARG A 548 5.31 18.96 -34.47
CA ARG A 548 6.75 18.73 -34.55
C ARG A 548 7.06 17.36 -33.95
N VAL A 549 7.54 16.43 -34.77
CA VAL A 549 7.74 15.02 -34.39
C VAL A 549 9.22 14.67 -34.32
N LEU A 550 9.69 14.23 -33.15
CA LEU A 550 11.03 13.67 -32.93
C LEU A 550 10.98 12.15 -32.78
N VAL A 551 12.12 11.50 -32.98
CA VAL A 551 12.29 10.05 -32.85
C VAL A 551 13.40 9.75 -31.84
N ALA A 552 13.13 8.88 -30.87
CA ALA A 552 14.10 8.47 -29.87
C ALA A 552 14.03 6.96 -29.56
N HIS A 553 15.13 6.23 -29.76
CA HIS A 553 15.20 4.80 -29.47
C HIS A 553 16.57 4.38 -28.91
N GLY A 554 16.62 3.26 -28.19
CA GLY A 554 17.83 2.83 -27.46
C GLY A 554 19.02 2.36 -28.32
N GLN A 555 18.84 2.18 -29.64
CA GLN A 555 19.94 1.86 -30.55
C GLN A 555 20.62 3.12 -31.13
N MET A 556 20.09 4.31 -30.85
CA MET A 556 20.74 5.56 -31.23
C MET A 556 22.07 5.69 -30.51
N ASP A 557 23.01 6.40 -31.14
CA ASP A 557 24.20 6.87 -30.44
C ASP A 557 23.77 7.62 -29.18
N GLU A 558 24.41 7.30 -28.05
CA GLU A 558 24.03 7.81 -26.74
C GLU A 558 23.98 9.35 -26.72
N GLY A 559 24.93 10.02 -27.39
CA GLY A 559 24.95 11.49 -27.46
C GLY A 559 23.82 12.07 -28.32
N ARG A 560 23.43 11.37 -29.40
CA ARG A 560 22.31 11.78 -30.24
C ARG A 560 20.97 11.60 -29.50
N LEU A 561 20.78 10.46 -28.84
CA LEU A 561 19.58 10.18 -28.04
C LEU A 561 19.39 11.24 -26.96
N GLU A 562 20.47 11.48 -26.21
CA GLU A 562 20.56 12.50 -25.18
C GLU A 562 20.20 13.91 -25.69
N GLY A 563 20.70 14.30 -26.88
CA GLY A 563 20.35 15.57 -27.53
C GLY A 563 18.85 15.69 -27.88
N VAL A 564 18.28 14.66 -28.52
CA VAL A 564 16.85 14.62 -28.86
C VAL A 564 15.96 14.71 -27.61
N MET A 565 16.36 14.04 -26.53
CA MET A 565 15.63 14.11 -25.27
C MET A 565 15.65 15.51 -24.65
N LEU A 566 16.75 16.25 -24.78
CA LEU A 566 16.83 17.65 -24.33
C LEU A 566 15.96 18.59 -25.17
N GLU A 567 15.94 18.41 -26.49
CA GLU A 567 15.05 19.17 -27.39
C GLU A 567 13.58 18.95 -27.00
N PHE A 568 13.21 17.70 -26.74
CA PHE A 568 11.86 17.38 -26.28
C PHE A 568 11.57 17.99 -24.90
N LEU A 569 12.49 17.91 -23.93
CA LEU A 569 12.33 18.50 -22.61
C LEU A 569 12.13 20.04 -22.66
N ARG A 570 12.73 20.71 -23.63
CA ARG A 570 12.61 22.17 -23.82
C ARG A 570 11.32 22.60 -24.54
N GLY A 571 10.47 21.66 -24.94
CA GLY A 571 9.26 21.95 -25.72
C GLY A 571 9.53 22.28 -27.19
N GLU A 572 10.70 21.89 -27.72
CA GLU A 572 11.07 22.12 -29.12
C GLU A 572 10.35 21.16 -30.08
N ALA A 573 9.70 20.12 -29.56
CA ALA A 573 8.84 19.20 -30.29
C ALA A 573 7.54 18.88 -29.55
N ASP A 574 6.48 18.57 -30.29
CA ASP A 574 5.14 18.31 -29.74
C ASP A 574 4.92 16.81 -29.49
N VAL A 575 5.50 15.95 -30.32
CA VAL A 575 5.38 14.48 -30.22
C VAL A 575 6.76 13.83 -30.22
N LEU A 576 6.99 12.94 -29.26
CA LEU A 576 8.16 12.06 -29.26
C LEU A 576 7.71 10.64 -29.61
N VAL A 577 8.11 10.16 -30.79
CA VAL A 577 7.96 8.76 -31.19
C VAL A 577 9.13 7.98 -30.61
N CYS A 578 8.85 7.05 -29.71
CA CYS A 578 9.90 6.38 -28.95
C CYS A 578 9.63 4.91 -28.68
N THR A 579 10.69 4.15 -28.37
CA THR A 579 10.56 2.82 -27.77
C THR A 579 10.31 2.94 -26.27
N THR A 580 10.46 1.84 -25.52
CA THR A 580 10.35 1.81 -24.04
C THR A 580 11.43 2.63 -23.30
N ILE A 581 12.27 3.42 -23.98
CA ILE A 581 13.26 4.33 -23.34
C ILE A 581 12.61 5.32 -22.36
N VAL A 582 11.33 5.65 -22.54
CA VAL A 582 10.57 6.52 -21.62
C VAL A 582 10.35 5.86 -20.25
N GLU A 583 10.53 4.55 -20.15
CA GLU A 583 10.55 3.83 -18.89
C GLU A 583 11.68 4.32 -17.96
N GLU A 584 12.80 4.84 -18.51
CA GLU A 584 14.05 5.11 -17.79
C GLU A 584 14.08 6.40 -16.92
N GLY A 585 12.94 6.86 -16.43
CA GLY A 585 12.89 7.89 -15.39
C GLY A 585 12.56 9.30 -15.84
N LEU A 586 12.35 9.54 -17.13
CA LEU A 586 12.09 10.88 -17.65
C LEU A 586 10.81 11.49 -17.06
N ASP A 587 10.95 12.63 -16.37
CA ASP A 587 9.85 13.47 -15.92
C ASP A 587 9.67 14.62 -16.92
N ILE A 588 8.57 14.60 -17.66
CA ILE A 588 8.22 15.68 -18.58
C ILE A 588 6.84 16.16 -18.16
N ALA A 589 6.80 17.20 -17.34
CA ALA A 589 5.55 17.73 -16.78
C ALA A 589 4.56 18.22 -17.85
N SER A 590 5.07 18.67 -18.99
CA SER A 590 4.30 19.06 -20.18
C SER A 590 3.76 17.86 -20.97
N ALA A 591 4.27 16.64 -20.74
CA ALA A 591 3.81 15.45 -21.43
C ALA A 591 2.61 14.82 -20.71
N ASN A 592 1.40 15.12 -21.19
CA ASN A 592 0.16 14.66 -20.56
C ASN A 592 -0.62 13.65 -21.41
N THR A 593 -0.16 13.31 -22.61
CA THR A 593 -0.77 12.27 -23.44
C THR A 593 0.25 11.18 -23.78
N LEU A 594 -0.13 9.93 -23.52
CA LEU A 594 0.61 8.73 -23.90
C LEU A 594 -0.23 7.94 -24.90
N ILE A 595 0.36 7.57 -26.03
CA ILE A 595 -0.24 6.69 -27.03
C ILE A 595 0.69 5.48 -27.17
N VAL A 596 0.15 4.28 -26.98
CA VAL A 596 0.89 3.02 -27.13
C VAL A 596 0.26 2.25 -28.28
N GLU A 597 0.99 2.09 -29.39
CA GLU A 597 0.45 1.46 -30.61
C GLU A 597 0.19 -0.05 -30.45
N ARG A 598 1.08 -0.74 -29.73
CA ARG A 598 1.04 -2.20 -29.53
C ARG A 598 1.05 -2.54 -28.04
N ALA A 599 0.00 -2.16 -27.33
CA ALA A 599 -0.13 -2.40 -25.91
C ALA A 599 -0.26 -3.91 -25.59
N ASP A 600 -0.70 -4.71 -26.56
CA ASP A 600 -0.74 -6.17 -26.53
C ASP A 600 0.65 -6.82 -26.41
N GLU A 601 1.71 -6.14 -26.83
CA GLU A 601 3.10 -6.62 -26.72
C GLU A 601 3.81 -6.14 -25.43
N LEU A 602 3.21 -5.22 -24.66
CA LEU A 602 3.82 -4.69 -23.43
C LEU A 602 3.49 -5.53 -22.19
N GLY A 603 4.49 -5.75 -21.34
CA GLY A 603 4.27 -6.28 -19.99
C GLY A 603 3.48 -5.31 -19.10
N LEU A 604 2.77 -5.85 -18.09
CA LEU A 604 1.85 -5.08 -17.25
C LEU A 604 2.53 -3.90 -16.55
N ALA A 605 3.70 -4.13 -15.95
CA ALA A 605 4.40 -3.06 -15.25
C ALA A 605 5.16 -2.11 -16.15
N GLN A 606 5.59 -2.56 -17.33
CA GLN A 606 6.12 -1.64 -18.32
C GLN A 606 5.01 -0.66 -18.71
N ALA A 607 3.82 -1.18 -19.05
CA ALA A 607 2.66 -0.34 -19.35
C ALA A 607 2.30 0.59 -18.18
N TYR A 608 2.31 0.11 -16.93
CA TYR A 608 2.06 0.95 -15.76
C TYR A 608 3.14 2.01 -15.52
N GLN A 609 4.42 1.67 -15.63
CA GLN A 609 5.54 2.59 -15.46
C GLN A 609 5.52 3.69 -16.51
N ILE A 610 5.28 3.30 -17.78
CA ILE A 610 5.15 4.23 -18.90
C ILE A 610 3.90 5.10 -18.71
N ARG A 611 2.76 4.54 -18.28
CA ARG A 611 1.55 5.31 -17.92
C ARG A 611 1.84 6.32 -16.81
N GLY A 612 2.61 5.94 -15.79
CA GLY A 612 3.03 6.81 -14.70
C GLY A 612 3.99 7.94 -15.12
N ARG A 613 4.49 7.94 -16.37
CA ARG A 613 5.28 9.05 -16.91
C ARG A 613 4.43 10.25 -17.34
N VAL A 614 3.15 10.05 -17.63
CA VAL A 614 2.20 11.13 -17.96
C VAL A 614 1.32 11.49 -16.75
N GLY A 615 0.76 12.70 -16.74
CA GLY A 615 -0.14 13.13 -15.65
C GLY A 615 0.59 13.58 -14.40
N ARG A 616 1.66 14.35 -14.60
CA ARG A 616 2.47 14.97 -13.54
C ARG A 616 2.11 16.43 -13.28
N SER A 617 1.27 17.03 -14.14
CA SER A 617 0.74 18.37 -13.98
C SER A 617 -0.67 18.35 -13.34
N ARG A 618 -1.25 19.54 -13.11
CA ARG A 618 -2.67 19.68 -12.70
C ARG A 618 -3.63 19.31 -13.82
N GLU A 619 -3.15 19.31 -15.06
CA GLU A 619 -3.94 18.95 -16.23
C GLU A 619 -4.25 17.45 -16.22
N ARG A 620 -5.46 17.09 -16.65
CA ARG A 620 -5.81 15.68 -16.80
C ARG A 620 -4.96 15.05 -17.92
N ALA A 621 -4.37 13.90 -17.61
CA ALA A 621 -3.59 13.13 -18.56
C ALA A 621 -4.37 11.94 -19.11
N PHE A 622 -3.98 11.53 -20.32
CA PHE A 622 -4.63 10.48 -21.08
C PHE A 622 -3.61 9.43 -21.52
N ALA A 623 -4.00 8.15 -21.40
CA ALA A 623 -3.21 7.03 -21.90
C ALA A 623 -4.07 6.19 -22.86
N TYR A 624 -3.67 6.12 -24.12
CA TYR A 624 -4.31 5.33 -25.17
C TYR A 624 -3.50 4.05 -25.36
N LEU A 625 -4.04 2.91 -24.91
CA LEU A 625 -3.44 1.59 -25.03
C LEU A 625 -4.11 0.87 -26.20
N LEU A 626 -3.47 0.93 -27.36
CA LEU A 626 -4.02 0.46 -28.62
C LEU A 626 -3.50 -0.92 -28.99
N TYR A 627 -4.28 -1.65 -29.78
CA TYR A 627 -3.91 -2.95 -30.35
C TYR A 627 -4.47 -3.11 -31.77
N PRO A 628 -3.91 -4.00 -32.62
CA PRO A 628 -4.28 -4.06 -34.04
C PRO A 628 -5.73 -4.49 -34.30
N SER A 629 -6.19 -5.55 -33.62
CA SER A 629 -7.56 -6.05 -33.69
C SER A 629 -7.88 -6.89 -32.46
N ALA A 630 -9.13 -6.85 -32.00
CA ALA A 630 -9.62 -7.68 -30.91
C ALA A 630 -9.57 -9.19 -31.23
N ALA A 631 -9.62 -9.56 -32.52
CA ALA A 631 -9.58 -10.97 -32.94
C ALA A 631 -8.20 -11.62 -32.76
N ASP A 632 -7.13 -10.82 -32.85
CA ASP A 632 -5.73 -11.28 -32.74
C ASP A 632 -5.23 -11.26 -31.29
N LEU A 633 -6.05 -10.80 -30.35
CA LEU A 633 -5.67 -10.58 -28.97
C LEU A 633 -5.69 -11.90 -28.19
N SER A 634 -4.56 -12.25 -27.57
CA SER A 634 -4.49 -13.42 -26.71
C SER A 634 -5.33 -13.21 -25.44
N ALA A 635 -5.85 -14.29 -24.86
CA ALA A 635 -6.61 -14.21 -23.61
C ALA A 635 -5.80 -13.56 -22.47
N ASP A 636 -4.49 -13.77 -22.45
CA ASP A 636 -3.58 -13.13 -21.48
C ASP A 636 -3.43 -11.62 -21.72
N ALA A 637 -3.23 -11.20 -22.97
CA ALA A 637 -3.16 -9.78 -23.32
C ALA A 637 -4.48 -9.06 -23.00
N ALA A 638 -5.63 -9.71 -23.23
CA ALA A 638 -6.94 -9.15 -22.96
C ALA A 638 -7.15 -8.94 -21.45
N ALA A 639 -6.83 -9.97 -20.65
CA ALA A 639 -6.90 -9.88 -19.20
C ALA A 639 -5.95 -8.79 -18.65
N ARG A 640 -4.74 -8.69 -19.21
CA ARG A 640 -3.73 -7.69 -18.82
C ARG A 640 -4.17 -6.26 -19.13
N LEU A 641 -4.71 -6.02 -20.33
CA LEU A 641 -5.21 -4.71 -20.74
C LEU A 641 -6.48 -4.31 -19.97
N SER A 642 -7.40 -5.24 -19.71
CA SER A 642 -8.55 -5.02 -18.83
C SER A 642 -8.08 -4.59 -17.44
N THR A 643 -7.10 -5.31 -16.88
CA THR A 643 -6.50 -4.99 -15.58
C THR A 643 -5.95 -3.56 -15.54
N LEU A 644 -5.26 -3.10 -16.59
CA LEU A 644 -4.76 -1.72 -16.68
C LEU A 644 -5.88 -0.67 -16.77
N SER A 645 -7.00 -1.02 -17.39
CA SER A 645 -8.20 -0.18 -17.49
C SER A 645 -8.99 -0.13 -16.20
N ASP A 646 -9.10 -1.25 -15.48
CA ASP A 646 -9.89 -1.36 -14.24
C ASP A 646 -9.18 -0.69 -13.06
N TYR A 647 -7.85 -0.56 -13.12
CA TYR A 647 -7.02 0.10 -12.11
C TYR A 647 -6.64 1.54 -12.51
N THR A 648 -7.66 2.40 -12.65
CA THR A 648 -7.52 3.83 -12.92
C THR A 648 -7.22 4.68 -11.67
N GLU A 649 -7.37 4.14 -10.46
CA GLU A 649 -7.15 4.91 -9.22
C GLU A 649 -5.66 5.10 -8.89
N LEU A 650 -5.31 6.30 -8.41
CA LEU A 650 -4.01 6.61 -7.81
C LEU A 650 -3.82 5.77 -6.55
N GLY A 651 -2.71 5.01 -6.45
CA GLY A 651 -2.47 4.04 -5.37
C GLY A 651 -2.63 2.57 -5.77
N SER A 652 -3.08 2.29 -7.00
CA SER A 652 -3.13 0.92 -7.57
C SER A 652 -1.74 0.29 -7.83
N GLY A 653 -0.67 1.09 -7.74
CA GLY A 653 0.71 0.68 -7.95
C GLY A 653 1.16 -0.49 -7.08
N PHE A 654 0.59 -0.68 -5.88
CA PHE A 654 0.89 -1.83 -5.02
C PHE A 654 0.40 -3.17 -5.60
N LYS A 655 -0.85 -3.24 -6.06
CA LYS A 655 -1.41 -4.45 -6.70
C LYS A 655 -0.69 -4.77 -8.00
N ILE A 656 -0.30 -3.72 -8.73
CA ILE A 656 0.42 -3.86 -9.99
C ILE A 656 1.87 -4.24 -9.76
N ALA A 657 2.53 -3.77 -8.70
CA ALA A 657 3.87 -4.21 -8.31
C ALA A 657 3.90 -5.64 -7.77
N LEU A 658 2.86 -6.08 -7.04
CA LEU A 658 2.65 -7.50 -6.73
C LEU A 658 2.55 -8.31 -8.02
N ARG A 659 1.70 -7.88 -8.95
CA ARG A 659 1.53 -8.57 -10.24
C ARG A 659 2.77 -8.48 -11.14
N ASP A 660 3.58 -7.43 -11.02
CA ASP A 660 4.86 -7.29 -11.72
C ASP A 660 5.94 -8.18 -11.13
N LEU A 661 6.04 -8.24 -9.80
CA LEU A 661 6.92 -9.18 -9.13
C LEU A 661 6.52 -10.63 -9.44
N GLU A 662 5.22 -10.86 -9.62
CA GLU A 662 4.68 -12.12 -10.13
C GLU A 662 5.12 -12.42 -11.56
N ILE A 663 5.14 -11.42 -12.44
CA ILE A 663 5.48 -11.60 -13.86
C ILE A 663 7.00 -11.63 -14.10
N ARG A 664 7.79 -10.82 -13.38
CA ARG A 664 9.26 -10.74 -13.50
C ARG A 664 9.99 -11.78 -12.66
N GLY A 665 9.32 -12.37 -11.67
CA GLY A 665 9.94 -13.18 -10.62
C GLY A 665 10.73 -12.33 -9.61
N ALA A 666 10.84 -12.81 -8.37
CA ALA A 666 11.53 -12.09 -7.28
C ALA A 666 13.07 -11.97 -7.41
N GLY A 667 13.63 -12.38 -8.56
CA GLY A 667 15.08 -12.43 -8.80
C GLY A 667 15.80 -11.10 -8.70
N ASN A 668 15.16 -9.99 -9.07
CA ASN A 668 15.83 -8.68 -9.08
C ASN A 668 16.03 -8.08 -7.68
N LEU A 669 15.18 -8.41 -6.71
CA LEU A 669 15.28 -7.90 -5.34
C LEU A 669 16.22 -8.75 -4.47
N LEU A 670 16.33 -10.05 -4.77
CA LEU A 670 17.05 -11.03 -3.95
C LEU A 670 18.32 -11.58 -4.64
N GLY A 671 18.54 -11.27 -5.92
CA GLY A 671 19.66 -11.74 -6.74
C GLY A 671 19.31 -12.93 -7.65
N ASP A 672 20.06 -13.08 -8.75
CA ASP A 672 19.78 -14.07 -9.81
C ASP A 672 19.75 -15.52 -9.29
N GLU A 673 20.61 -15.88 -8.32
CA GLU A 673 20.62 -17.23 -7.72
C GLU A 673 19.35 -17.54 -6.91
N GLN A 674 18.70 -16.52 -6.34
CA GLN A 674 17.51 -16.68 -5.48
C GLN A 674 16.23 -16.85 -6.30
N SER A 675 16.21 -16.34 -7.54
CA SER A 675 15.08 -16.40 -8.45
C SER A 675 14.57 -17.83 -8.69
N GLY A 676 15.49 -18.78 -8.85
CA GLY A 676 15.18 -20.20 -9.09
C GLY A 676 14.56 -20.89 -7.87
N HIS A 677 14.92 -20.48 -6.66
CA HIS A 677 14.31 -21.00 -5.44
C HIS A 677 12.88 -20.49 -5.26
N VAL A 678 12.66 -19.20 -5.51
CA VAL A 678 11.32 -18.58 -5.45
C VAL A 678 10.37 -19.23 -6.47
N ALA A 679 10.82 -19.44 -7.71
CA ALA A 679 10.01 -20.12 -8.72
C ALA A 679 9.67 -21.57 -8.32
N ALA A 680 10.55 -22.26 -7.58
CA ALA A 680 10.32 -23.65 -7.20
C ALA A 680 9.32 -23.82 -6.03
N VAL A 681 9.35 -22.94 -5.03
CA VAL A 681 8.51 -23.07 -3.82
C VAL A 681 7.37 -22.06 -3.73
N GLY A 682 7.38 -21.00 -4.54
CA GLY A 682 6.46 -19.87 -4.46
C GLY A 682 7.01 -18.74 -3.59
N PHE A 683 6.73 -17.50 -4.01
CA PHE A 683 7.24 -16.29 -3.35
C PHE A 683 6.87 -16.18 -1.88
N GLU A 684 5.60 -16.36 -1.51
CA GLU A 684 5.15 -16.19 -0.13
C GLU A 684 5.79 -17.18 0.83
N LEU A 685 5.86 -18.46 0.43
CA LEU A 685 6.50 -19.51 1.22
C LEU A 685 8.01 -19.25 1.38
N TYR A 686 8.66 -18.75 0.32
CA TYR A 686 10.08 -18.37 0.40
C TYR A 686 10.32 -17.22 1.38
N VAL A 687 9.47 -16.19 1.36
CA VAL A 687 9.55 -15.06 2.28
C VAL A 687 9.33 -15.51 3.74
N ALA A 688 8.38 -16.42 3.98
CA ALA A 688 8.19 -17.01 5.31
C ALA A 688 9.44 -17.77 5.81
N MET A 689 10.12 -18.52 4.94
CA MET A 689 11.38 -19.19 5.30
C MET A 689 12.51 -18.19 5.60
N LEU A 690 12.52 -17.04 4.93
CA LEU A 690 13.47 -15.96 5.20
C LEU A 690 13.22 -15.34 6.57
N ASP A 691 11.95 -15.10 6.93
CA ASP A 691 11.55 -14.59 8.25
C ASP A 691 11.99 -15.53 9.38
N GLU A 692 11.70 -16.82 9.22
CA GLU A 692 12.15 -17.88 10.15
C GLU A 692 13.67 -17.80 10.35
N ALA A 693 14.42 -17.79 9.24
CA ALA A 693 15.88 -17.76 9.29
C ALA A 693 16.44 -16.48 9.94
N VAL A 694 15.84 -15.31 9.68
CA VAL A 694 16.23 -14.04 10.31
C VAL A 694 15.96 -14.08 11.81
N ALA A 695 14.78 -14.56 12.23
CA ALA A 695 14.41 -14.65 13.64
C ALA A 695 15.30 -15.63 14.42
N GLU A 696 15.63 -16.79 13.83
CA GLU A 696 16.56 -17.78 14.38
C GLU A 696 17.95 -17.17 14.60
N LEU A 697 18.51 -16.52 13.57
CA LEU A 697 19.86 -15.97 13.60
C LEU A 697 19.98 -14.71 14.47
N ALA A 698 18.92 -13.91 14.59
CA ALA A 698 18.87 -12.73 15.46
C ALA A 698 18.79 -13.09 16.96
N GLY A 699 18.58 -14.38 17.29
CA GLY A 699 18.38 -14.82 18.67
C GLY A 699 17.05 -14.38 19.27
N THR A 700 16.12 -13.88 18.44
CA THR A 700 14.76 -13.50 18.80
C THR A 700 13.78 -14.66 18.67
N ALA A 701 14.28 -15.90 18.57
CA ALA A 701 13.47 -17.13 18.59
C ALA A 701 12.72 -17.37 19.92
N ALA A 702 12.58 -16.36 20.77
CA ALA A 702 11.81 -16.38 22.01
C ALA A 702 10.50 -15.60 21.81
N ASP A 703 9.58 -16.27 21.12
CA ASP A 703 8.14 -16.30 21.36
C ASP A 703 7.57 -17.07 20.16
N GLU A 704 7.70 -18.41 20.20
CA GLU A 704 6.91 -19.27 19.31
C GLU A 704 5.45 -18.89 19.53
N ALA A 705 4.84 -18.22 18.55
CA ALA A 705 3.40 -18.02 18.55
C ALA A 705 2.78 -19.42 18.69
N PRO A 706 1.94 -19.66 19.70
CA PRO A 706 1.45 -21.01 19.98
C PRO A 706 0.81 -21.59 18.73
N GLU A 707 1.22 -22.81 18.33
CA GLU A 707 0.59 -23.52 17.22
C GLU A 707 -0.94 -23.51 17.44
N PRO A 708 -1.75 -23.27 16.38
CA PRO A 708 -3.19 -23.26 16.52
C PRO A 708 -3.67 -24.58 17.13
N VAL A 709 -4.41 -24.47 18.24
CA VAL A 709 -4.84 -25.64 19.02
C VAL A 709 -5.53 -26.65 18.11
N ARG A 710 -4.97 -27.87 18.06
CA ARG A 710 -5.54 -28.95 17.26
C ARG A 710 -6.88 -29.37 17.86
N MET A 711 -7.97 -29.04 17.17
CA MET A 711 -9.33 -29.23 17.64
C MET A 711 -10.12 -29.96 16.55
N ASP A 712 -10.44 -31.24 16.79
CA ASP A 712 -11.32 -31.99 15.90
C ASP A 712 -12.62 -32.33 16.64
N ILE A 713 -13.64 -31.49 16.41
CA ILE A 713 -14.96 -31.63 17.01
C ILE A 713 -15.97 -31.91 15.90
N PRO A 714 -16.83 -32.93 16.06
CA PRO A 714 -17.89 -33.21 15.11
C PRO A 714 -19.03 -32.20 15.28
N VAL A 715 -18.94 -31.10 14.53
CA VAL A 715 -19.96 -30.04 14.44
C VAL A 715 -20.07 -29.54 12.99
N ASP A 716 -21.30 -29.31 12.53
CA ASP A 716 -21.55 -28.70 11.23
C ASP A 716 -21.11 -27.24 11.26
N ALA A 717 -20.01 -26.96 10.57
CA ALA A 717 -19.35 -25.66 10.55
C ALA A 717 -18.92 -25.34 9.11
N TYR A 718 -19.74 -24.56 8.42
CA TYR A 718 -19.55 -24.18 7.03
C TYR A 718 -20.23 -22.84 6.75
N VAL A 719 -19.94 -22.24 5.60
CA VAL A 719 -20.62 -21.02 5.15
C VAL A 719 -21.74 -21.44 4.18
N PRO A 720 -23.02 -21.27 4.53
CA PRO A 720 -24.13 -21.62 3.64
C PRO A 720 -24.13 -20.79 2.36
N GLY A 721 -24.34 -21.45 1.21
CA GLY A 721 -24.32 -20.79 -0.11
C GLY A 721 -25.52 -19.89 -0.40
N ASP A 722 -26.62 -20.09 0.33
CA ASP A 722 -27.79 -19.21 0.33
C ASP A 722 -27.59 -17.93 1.16
N TYR A 723 -26.68 -17.95 2.13
CA TYR A 723 -26.29 -16.78 2.93
C TYR A 723 -25.18 -15.95 2.26
N VAL A 724 -24.13 -16.61 1.77
CA VAL A 724 -23.05 -15.97 0.99
C VAL A 724 -23.00 -16.59 -0.42
N PRO A 725 -23.64 -15.97 -1.42
CA PRO A 725 -23.81 -16.57 -2.76
C PRO A 725 -22.55 -16.52 -3.62
N TYR A 726 -21.57 -15.68 -3.27
CA TYR A 726 -20.34 -15.50 -4.04
C TYR A 726 -19.19 -16.32 -3.43
N GLU A 727 -18.57 -17.20 -4.22
CA GLU A 727 -17.46 -18.06 -3.77
C GLU A 727 -16.28 -17.26 -3.19
N ALA A 728 -15.92 -16.13 -3.82
CA ALA A 728 -14.85 -15.26 -3.33
C ALA A 728 -15.15 -14.67 -1.94
N ALA A 729 -16.40 -14.28 -1.68
CA ALA A 729 -16.82 -13.79 -0.37
C ALA A 729 -16.81 -14.92 0.66
N LYS A 730 -17.24 -16.13 0.27
CA LYS A 730 -17.19 -17.32 1.13
C LYS A 730 -15.75 -17.68 1.53
N ILE A 731 -14.79 -17.58 0.61
CA ILE A 731 -13.35 -17.71 0.87
C ILE A 731 -12.88 -16.69 1.91
N GLU A 732 -13.27 -15.43 1.72
CA GLU A 732 -12.85 -14.34 2.60
C GLU A 732 -13.34 -14.57 4.03
N VAL A 733 -14.58 -15.03 4.20
CA VAL A 733 -15.15 -15.35 5.52
C VAL A 733 -14.34 -16.47 6.20
N HIS A 734 -14.12 -17.59 5.53
CA HIS A 734 -13.33 -18.70 6.09
C HIS A 734 -11.92 -18.25 6.47
N ARG A 735 -11.26 -17.44 5.64
CA ARG A 735 -9.94 -16.89 5.91
C ARG A 735 -9.93 -15.98 7.14
N ARG A 736 -10.89 -15.06 7.24
CA ARG A 736 -10.97 -14.13 8.37
C ARG A 736 -11.28 -14.85 9.67
N VAL A 737 -12.09 -15.91 9.63
CA VAL A 737 -12.28 -16.79 10.78
C VAL A 737 -10.96 -17.51 11.12
N ALA A 738 -10.37 -18.27 10.19
CA ALA A 738 -9.16 -19.05 10.45
C ALA A 738 -7.94 -18.20 10.88
N GLY A 739 -7.83 -16.99 10.34
CA GLY A 739 -6.74 -16.05 10.64
C GLY A 739 -6.97 -15.15 11.86
N ALA A 740 -8.16 -15.19 12.48
CA ALA A 740 -8.42 -14.43 13.70
C ALA A 740 -7.55 -14.97 14.84
N ARG A 741 -6.81 -14.06 15.50
CA ARG A 741 -5.98 -14.36 16.68
C ARG A 741 -6.59 -13.79 17.96
N GLU A 742 -7.57 -12.90 17.84
CA GLU A 742 -8.29 -12.33 18.96
C GLU A 742 -9.81 -12.52 18.84
N VAL A 743 -10.47 -12.68 19.97
CA VAL A 743 -11.94 -12.78 20.05
C VAL A 743 -12.61 -11.51 19.49
N ALA A 744 -11.97 -10.35 19.66
CA ALA A 744 -12.47 -9.09 19.13
C ALA A 744 -12.57 -9.08 17.59
N ASP A 745 -11.61 -9.72 16.89
CA ASP A 745 -11.62 -9.82 15.43
C ASP A 745 -12.85 -10.60 14.93
N LEU A 746 -13.22 -11.66 15.67
CA LEU A 746 -14.38 -12.50 15.37
C LEU A 746 -15.71 -11.76 15.63
N ILE A 747 -15.77 -10.94 16.68
CA ILE A 747 -16.96 -10.10 16.96
C ILE A 747 -17.17 -9.09 15.83
N LEU A 748 -16.12 -8.39 15.41
CA LEU A 748 -16.19 -7.42 14.31
C LEU A 748 -16.60 -8.10 12.99
N LEU A 749 -16.05 -9.28 12.71
CA LEU A 749 -16.45 -10.07 11.54
C LEU A 749 -17.93 -10.46 11.61
N ARG A 750 -18.43 -10.88 12.78
CA ARG A 750 -19.83 -11.25 12.98
C ARG A 750 -20.76 -10.05 12.75
N GLU A 751 -20.43 -8.89 13.30
CA GLU A 751 -21.20 -7.64 13.11
C GLU A 751 -21.24 -7.22 11.64
N GLU A 752 -20.12 -7.32 10.93
CA GLU A 752 -20.04 -7.01 9.50
C GLU A 752 -20.87 -8.00 8.67
N LEU A 753 -20.82 -9.29 8.98
CA LEU A 753 -21.64 -10.31 8.32
C LEU A 753 -23.13 -10.03 8.53
N GLU A 754 -23.51 -9.62 9.73
CA GLU A 754 -24.90 -9.24 10.05
C GLU A 754 -25.37 -8.01 9.28
N ASP A 755 -24.51 -6.99 9.16
CA ASP A 755 -24.79 -5.77 8.42
C ASP A 755 -24.92 -6.03 6.90
N ARG A 756 -24.05 -6.88 6.34
CA ARG A 756 -23.98 -7.14 4.90
C ARG A 756 -25.00 -8.17 4.40
N PHE A 757 -25.24 -9.23 5.16
CA PHE A 757 -25.98 -10.42 4.70
C PHE A 757 -27.18 -10.78 5.58
N GLY A 758 -27.40 -10.08 6.70
CA GLY A 758 -28.50 -10.34 7.63
C GLY A 758 -28.14 -11.33 8.74
N PRO A 759 -29.11 -11.95 9.44
CA PRO A 759 -28.81 -12.81 10.59
C PRO A 759 -27.87 -13.99 10.25
N VAL A 760 -26.81 -14.18 11.04
CA VAL A 760 -25.83 -15.26 10.82
C VAL A 760 -26.48 -16.64 11.01
N PRO A 761 -26.39 -17.55 10.01
CA PRO A 761 -26.92 -18.91 10.12
C PRO A 761 -26.21 -19.73 11.21
N PRO A 762 -26.89 -20.74 11.80
CA PRO A 762 -26.30 -21.59 12.84
C PRO A 762 -24.97 -22.25 12.45
N GLU A 763 -24.82 -22.66 11.20
CA GLU A 763 -23.63 -23.37 10.69
C GLU A 763 -22.43 -22.43 10.57
N LEU A 764 -22.66 -21.16 10.23
CA LEU A 764 -21.63 -20.14 10.20
C LEU A 764 -21.29 -19.64 11.62
N ASP A 765 -22.28 -19.53 12.49
CA ASP A 765 -22.06 -19.20 13.91
C ASP A 765 -21.22 -20.29 14.59
N ASN A 766 -21.44 -21.57 14.26
CA ASN A 766 -20.60 -22.67 14.73
C ASN A 766 -19.15 -22.53 14.28
N LEU A 767 -18.91 -22.13 13.02
CA LEU A 767 -17.56 -21.88 12.49
C LEU A 767 -16.84 -20.78 13.27
N ILE A 768 -17.53 -19.67 13.56
CA ILE A 768 -16.99 -18.54 14.34
C ILE A 768 -16.69 -18.98 15.78
N ARG A 769 -17.61 -19.69 16.43
CA ARG A 769 -17.44 -20.19 17.81
C ARG A 769 -16.34 -21.23 17.94
N LEU A 770 -16.10 -22.04 16.91
CA LEU A 770 -15.00 -23.00 16.90
C LEU A 770 -13.65 -22.28 16.98
N GLN A 771 -13.49 -21.20 16.21
CA GLN A 771 -12.28 -20.38 16.27
C GLN A 771 -12.17 -19.62 17.60
N ASP A 772 -13.28 -19.08 18.13
CA ASP A 772 -13.29 -18.42 19.45
C ASP A 772 -12.76 -19.37 20.53
N ALA A 773 -13.27 -20.61 20.58
CA ALA A 773 -12.80 -21.63 21.50
C ALA A 773 -11.33 -21.98 21.30
N ARG A 774 -10.86 -22.07 20.04
CA ARG A 774 -9.45 -22.30 19.70
C ARG A 774 -8.55 -21.17 20.23
N ILE A 775 -8.95 -19.91 20.06
CA ILE A 775 -8.21 -18.73 20.56
C ILE A 775 -8.15 -18.76 22.10
N LYS A 776 -9.29 -19.01 22.76
CA LYS A 776 -9.36 -19.08 24.23
C LYS A 776 -8.48 -20.18 24.81
N LEU A 777 -8.53 -21.38 24.22
CA LEU A 777 -7.74 -22.53 24.67
C LEU A 777 -6.24 -22.34 24.41
N GLY A 778 -5.87 -21.72 23.28
CA GLY A 778 -4.48 -21.37 23.00
C GLY A 778 -3.92 -20.36 24.00
N ARG A 779 -4.72 -19.36 24.39
CA ARG A 779 -4.36 -18.39 25.45
C ARG A 779 -4.19 -19.06 26.82
N ALA A 780 -4.92 -20.15 27.07
CA ALA A 780 -4.78 -20.95 28.29
C ALA A 780 -3.56 -21.91 28.25
N GLY A 781 -2.80 -21.96 27.15
CA GLY A 781 -1.62 -22.80 26.99
C GLY A 781 -1.85 -24.17 26.32
N ALA A 782 -3.08 -24.46 25.87
CA ALA A 782 -3.38 -25.73 25.19
C ALA A 782 -2.74 -25.79 23.80
N THR A 783 -2.32 -26.99 23.40
CA THR A 783 -1.83 -27.28 22.04
C THR A 783 -2.68 -28.32 21.32
N ALA A 784 -3.36 -29.19 22.07
CA ALA A 784 -4.22 -30.23 21.52
C ALA A 784 -5.50 -30.45 22.34
N ILE A 785 -6.58 -30.71 21.62
CA ILE A 785 -7.88 -31.11 22.15
C ILE A 785 -8.25 -32.43 21.49
N THR A 786 -8.51 -33.44 22.32
CA THR A 786 -8.95 -34.75 21.84
C THR A 786 -10.31 -35.09 22.43
N PHE A 787 -11.17 -35.66 21.59
CA PHE A 787 -12.46 -36.18 22.00
C PHE A 787 -12.44 -37.71 21.93
N ALA A 788 -12.63 -38.37 23.06
CA ALA A 788 -12.68 -39.83 23.12
C ALA A 788 -13.68 -40.31 24.19
N GLY A 789 -14.61 -41.18 23.80
CA GLY A 789 -15.54 -41.85 24.73
C GLY A 789 -16.40 -40.90 25.59
N GLY A 790 -16.94 -39.83 25.00
CA GLY A 790 -17.79 -38.85 25.72
C GLY A 790 -17.01 -37.89 26.63
N ARG A 791 -15.68 -37.84 26.49
CA ARG A 791 -14.80 -36.94 27.24
C ARG A 791 -13.96 -36.07 26.33
N LEU A 792 -13.91 -34.78 26.65
CA LEU A 792 -12.98 -33.80 26.10
C LEU A 792 -11.70 -33.84 26.94
N SER A 793 -10.54 -33.99 26.30
CA SER A 793 -9.23 -33.87 26.95
C SER A 793 -8.46 -32.71 26.32
N VAL A 794 -8.07 -31.73 27.14
CA VAL A 794 -7.32 -30.54 26.74
C VAL A 794 -5.91 -30.61 27.33
N SER A 795 -4.88 -30.48 26.49
CA SER A 795 -3.47 -30.63 26.89
C SER A 795 -2.53 -29.77 26.03
N PRO A 796 -1.39 -29.31 26.59
CA PRO A 796 -1.14 -29.16 28.02
C PRO A 796 -1.92 -27.98 28.59
N ILE A 797 -2.33 -28.04 29.85
CA ILE A 797 -2.90 -26.93 30.61
C ILE A 797 -2.24 -26.96 31.98
N GLU A 798 -1.58 -25.87 32.36
CA GLU A 798 -0.96 -25.74 33.67
C GLU A 798 -1.91 -25.00 34.61
N LEU A 799 -2.38 -25.69 35.65
CA LEU A 799 -3.21 -25.10 36.69
C LEU A 799 -2.57 -25.34 38.05
N ASP A 800 -2.54 -24.29 38.87
CA ASP A 800 -2.19 -24.39 40.28
C ASP A 800 -3.39 -24.89 41.12
N SER A 801 -3.22 -24.95 42.44
CA SER A 801 -4.28 -25.43 43.34
C SER A 801 -5.50 -24.49 43.43
N ALA A 802 -5.31 -23.19 43.21
CA ALA A 802 -6.37 -22.19 43.22
C ALA A 802 -7.16 -22.24 41.91
N ALA A 803 -6.47 -22.22 40.78
CA ALA A 803 -7.00 -22.38 39.43
C ALA A 803 -7.75 -23.71 39.25
N THR A 804 -7.25 -24.80 39.84
CA THR A 804 -7.96 -26.10 39.83
C THR A 804 -9.29 -26.03 40.60
N LYS A 805 -9.36 -25.20 41.65
CA LYS A 805 -10.59 -24.99 42.40
C LYS A 805 -11.57 -24.11 41.62
N THR A 806 -11.12 -23.00 41.04
CA THR A 806 -11.91 -22.13 40.16
C THR A 806 -12.51 -22.95 38.99
N LEU A 807 -11.70 -23.79 38.35
CA LEU A 807 -12.16 -24.68 37.28
C LEU A 807 -13.22 -25.67 37.75
N ARG A 808 -13.10 -26.22 38.97
CA ARG A 808 -14.07 -27.17 39.53
C ARG A 808 -15.38 -26.48 39.94
N ASP A 809 -15.30 -25.24 40.41
CA ASP A 809 -16.46 -24.44 40.79
C ASP A 809 -17.26 -24.02 39.54
N ALA A 810 -16.57 -23.68 38.44
CA ALA A 810 -17.19 -23.38 37.14
C ALA A 810 -17.68 -24.63 36.39
N LEU A 811 -16.92 -25.74 36.47
CA LEU A 811 -17.21 -27.01 35.81
C LEU A 811 -17.06 -28.18 36.81
N PRO A 812 -18.14 -28.58 37.50
CA PRO A 812 -18.09 -29.64 38.52
C PRO A 812 -17.63 -31.01 37.99
N GLU A 813 -17.81 -31.25 36.69
CA GLU A 813 -17.42 -32.50 36.01
C GLU A 813 -15.97 -32.48 35.47
N ALA A 814 -15.24 -31.39 35.67
CA ALA A 814 -13.85 -31.27 35.23
C ALA A 814 -12.89 -31.98 36.19
N VAL A 815 -12.00 -32.81 35.63
CA VAL A 815 -10.92 -33.50 36.34
C VAL A 815 -9.59 -33.03 35.78
N TYR A 816 -8.77 -32.41 36.62
CA TYR A 816 -7.41 -32.03 36.29
C TYR A 816 -6.41 -33.13 36.69
N GLU A 817 -5.62 -33.61 35.74
CA GLU A 817 -4.55 -34.59 35.95
C GLU A 817 -3.18 -33.89 35.97
N SER A 818 -2.72 -33.49 37.16
CA SER A 818 -1.47 -32.75 37.34
C SER A 818 -0.23 -33.46 36.77
N GLY A 819 -0.18 -34.79 36.80
CA GLY A 819 0.94 -35.57 36.24
C GLY A 819 1.02 -35.61 34.71
N ARG A 820 -0.01 -35.09 34.01
CA ARG A 820 -0.08 -35.05 32.53
C ARG A 820 -0.44 -33.66 32.01
N SER A 821 -0.53 -32.65 32.89
CA SER A 821 -1.01 -31.30 32.57
C SER A 821 -2.25 -31.34 31.68
N THR A 822 -3.24 -32.16 32.03
CA THR A 822 -4.41 -32.43 31.17
C THR A 822 -5.69 -32.16 31.94
N VAL A 823 -6.59 -31.38 31.34
CA VAL A 823 -7.96 -31.18 31.84
C VAL A 823 -8.89 -32.13 31.09
N ARG A 824 -9.65 -32.96 31.82
CA ARG A 824 -10.68 -33.83 31.26
C ARG A 824 -12.07 -33.38 31.69
N ILE A 825 -12.96 -33.22 30.73
CA ILE A 825 -14.35 -32.79 30.96
C ILE A 825 -15.27 -33.80 30.31
N ARG A 826 -16.31 -34.23 31.04
CA ARG A 826 -17.38 -35.02 30.44
C ARG A 826 -18.27 -34.09 29.64
N VAL A 827 -18.55 -34.44 28.39
CA VAL A 827 -19.41 -33.66 27.51
C VAL A 827 -20.57 -34.53 27.01
N PRO A 828 -21.75 -33.96 26.73
CA PRO A 828 -22.91 -34.71 26.25
C PRO A 828 -22.63 -35.54 24.99
N ASP A 829 -23.29 -36.69 24.89
CA ASP A 829 -23.19 -37.58 23.72
C ASP A 829 -23.94 -37.03 22.50
N GLU A 830 -24.85 -36.09 22.65
CA GLU A 830 -25.62 -35.51 21.56
C GLU A 830 -24.88 -34.32 20.91
N PRO A 831 -24.62 -34.32 19.59
CA PRO A 831 -23.83 -33.28 18.92
C PRO A 831 -24.34 -31.83 19.15
N ALA A 832 -25.66 -31.63 19.17
CA ALA A 832 -26.30 -30.33 19.33
C ALA A 832 -26.05 -29.68 20.70
N THR A 833 -25.90 -30.49 21.76
CA THR A 833 -25.62 -30.01 23.13
C THR A 833 -24.13 -30.11 23.49
N ARG A 834 -23.38 -30.94 22.77
CA ARG A 834 -21.94 -31.12 22.94
C ARG A 834 -21.14 -29.87 22.57
N PHE A 835 -21.42 -29.26 21.42
CA PHE A 835 -20.64 -28.10 20.95
C PHE A 835 -20.76 -26.89 21.89
N PRO A 836 -21.96 -26.48 22.35
CA PRO A 836 -22.09 -25.44 23.37
C PRO A 836 -21.33 -25.76 24.67
N ALA A 837 -21.31 -27.03 25.10
CA ALA A 837 -20.57 -27.45 26.29
C ALA A 837 -19.05 -27.32 26.10
N VAL A 838 -18.52 -27.58 24.89
CA VAL A 838 -17.09 -27.38 24.59
C VAL A 838 -16.72 -25.90 24.55
N VAL A 839 -17.58 -25.04 23.99
CA VAL A 839 -17.36 -23.58 23.97
C VAL A 839 -17.38 -23.03 25.40
N ALA A 840 -18.35 -23.42 26.23
CA ALA A 840 -18.39 -23.04 27.64
C ALA A 840 -17.15 -23.54 28.41
N ALA A 841 -16.68 -24.75 28.10
CA ALA A 841 -15.46 -25.28 28.67
C ALA A 841 -14.21 -24.47 28.32
N SER A 842 -14.13 -23.92 27.11
CA SER A 842 -13.01 -23.08 26.70
C SER A 842 -12.91 -21.79 27.51
N GLU A 843 -14.05 -21.21 27.89
CA GLU A 843 -14.12 -19.99 28.69
C GLU A 843 -13.72 -20.25 30.14
N ALA A 844 -14.27 -21.31 30.75
CA ALA A 844 -13.93 -21.69 32.13
C ALA A 844 -12.46 -22.12 32.28
N ILE A 845 -11.89 -22.80 31.28
CA ILE A 845 -10.45 -23.16 31.29
C ILE A 845 -9.59 -21.90 31.17
N LEU A 846 -9.94 -20.95 30.30
CA LEU A 846 -9.20 -19.71 30.17
C LEU A 846 -9.27 -18.87 31.45
N GLU A 847 -10.45 -18.74 32.05
CA GLU A 847 -10.66 -18.01 33.32
C GLU A 847 -9.80 -18.61 34.43
N ALA A 848 -9.83 -19.93 34.61
CA ALA A 848 -9.00 -20.63 35.58
C ALA A 848 -7.50 -20.49 35.30
N ALA A 849 -7.07 -20.48 34.04
CA ALA A 849 -5.66 -20.32 33.67
C ALA A 849 -5.16 -18.85 33.73
N SER A 850 -6.07 -17.88 33.68
CA SER A 850 -5.75 -16.45 33.63
C SER A 850 -5.77 -15.75 34.98
N GLU A 851 -6.40 -16.35 36.01
CA GLU A 851 -6.35 -15.81 37.37
C GLU A 851 -4.91 -15.94 37.93
N PRO A 852 -4.21 -14.82 38.20
CA PRO A 852 -2.93 -14.90 38.90
C PRO A 852 -3.18 -15.42 40.31
N ALA A 853 -2.24 -16.23 40.82
CA ALA A 853 -2.15 -16.68 42.20
C ALA A 853 -2.17 -15.48 43.17
N ALA A 854 -3.35 -14.95 43.46
CA ALA A 854 -3.59 -14.04 44.56
C ALA A 854 -3.93 -14.90 45.78
N ALA A 855 -2.98 -14.92 46.72
CA ALA A 855 -3.09 -15.43 48.08
C ALA A 855 -2.89 -16.95 48.29
N GLN A 856 -1.65 -17.34 48.58
CA GLN A 856 -1.30 -18.00 49.84
C GLN A 856 0.22 -17.95 50.13
N SER A 857 0.54 -17.40 51.31
CA SER A 857 1.83 -17.19 52.01
C SER A 857 2.83 -16.18 51.44
#